data_AF-A0A3M0YWY6-F1
#
_entry.id   AF-A0A3M0YWY6-F1
#
_cell.length_a   1.000
_cell.length_b   1.000
_cell.length_c   1.000
_cell.angle_alpha   90.00
_cell.angle_beta   90.00
_cell.angle_gamma   90.00
#
_symmetry.space_group_name_H-M   'P 1'
#
loop_
_entity.id
_entity.type
_entity.pdbx_description
1 polymer ?
#
loop_
_entity_poly.entity_id
_entity_poly.type
_entity_poly.pdbx_seq_one_letter_code
_entity_poly.pdbx_strand_id
1 'polypeptide(L)'
;GLEDGDARAIYKIINLDMRLYERLRMFVHGEARPEDPDLKDGELTVFVRLGSDFTKNYYEYELPLKLSRDSFLAYSDPNYPRAVWPLENEFDFPLQILKNLKLQRNAEGYPLSKVYPLEGAPDPEHPEARIRIKGNPNLGLVKGVMIGIRNPKDDGKDHCVEVWVNELRLAGLEERGGMAALARLDMQMADLGNLTVAGNMSTIGYGALDQQLYERSREDVVEYSIAADLQLGKFLPKEWGVQVPFLAQVSQSIRTPQYDPYDLDVEVSEKIAGKAGAERDSILDLSREVTSLRSINFTNVRKERTNTDRAPMPWDISNFGLTYVWEEGERRDPFIEYDRLRRQRGVVTYSYSRKGGFIEPLKKLSDSEWLGLITNFNFNPLPNSFGFQTELNRQFQETKYRFAGTNPFFNTFFIKRFTWDRSYSLNWDLSKNIKLRFNADNRSVVDELPEFDPETMLPTPEAVKREYLLENLRNLGRPKQYRHTLTLNYTAPLKQFPLLEWVNATASYTANYQWDAASETEGARALGNVIQNRQKRQANVDLDFEKLYNKSKYLKEINARPRRGRGGRPGAGPSRRPSGRDGADGRRTDEAESGQQRERKKQSGPGKMERALIRPLLFLRKARISWSEDFATVVPGYMP
;
A
#
# COMPACT_ATOMS: atom_id res chain seq x y z
N GLY A 1 5.29 42.00 50.79
CA GLY A 1 5.14 40.54 50.81
C GLY A 1 4.35 40.13 49.60
N LEU A 2 3.56 39.07 49.71
CA LEU A 2 2.44 38.80 48.81
C LEU A 2 1.26 39.69 49.27
N GLU A 3 0.82 40.60 48.40
CA GLU A 3 -0.26 41.57 48.72
C GLU A 3 -1.62 40.87 48.94
N ASP A 4 -2.52 41.50 49.69
CA ASP A 4 -3.90 41.04 49.91
C ASP A 4 -4.65 40.79 48.59
N GLY A 5 -5.19 39.57 48.43
CA GLY A 5 -5.85 39.13 47.21
C GLY A 5 -4.92 38.83 46.02
N ASP A 6 -3.59 38.89 46.19
CA ASP A 6 -2.62 38.57 45.14
C ASP A 6 -2.14 37.11 45.21
N ALA A 7 -1.61 36.62 44.09
CA ALA A 7 -1.05 35.28 43.98
C ALA A 7 0.26 35.27 43.19
N ARG A 8 1.20 34.41 43.60
CA ARG A 8 2.44 34.13 42.87
C ARG A 8 2.56 32.64 42.63
N ALA A 9 2.96 32.27 41.42
CA ALA A 9 3.01 30.88 41.01
C ALA A 9 4.18 30.59 40.08
N ILE A 10 4.62 29.35 40.11
CA ILE A 10 5.54 28.75 39.14
C ILE A 10 4.77 27.76 38.28
N TYR A 11 5.22 27.54 37.05
CA TYR A 11 4.59 26.56 36.17
C TYR A 11 5.62 25.75 35.41
N LYS A 12 5.21 24.54 35.03
CA LYS A 12 5.98 23.65 34.17
C LYS A 12 5.08 23.15 33.06
N ILE A 13 5.58 23.24 31.83
CA ILE A 13 4.92 22.63 30.67
C ILE A 13 5.23 21.14 30.70
N ILE A 14 4.18 20.33 30.60
CA ILE A 14 4.25 18.88 30.55
C ILE A 14 3.34 18.39 29.42
N ASN A 15 3.44 17.11 29.08
CA ASN A 15 2.49 16.47 28.18
C ASN A 15 2.12 15.12 28.80
N LEU A 16 1.18 15.16 29.75
CA LEU A 16 0.87 14.00 30.57
C LEU A 16 -0.62 13.67 30.48
N ASP A 17 -0.90 12.40 30.30
CA ASP A 17 -2.23 11.83 30.42
C ASP A 17 -2.43 11.34 31.86
N MET A 18 -3.19 12.12 32.63
CA MET A 18 -3.42 11.85 34.04
C MET A 18 -4.59 10.87 34.25
N ARG A 19 -5.33 10.49 33.21
CA ARG A 19 -6.52 9.62 33.32
C ARG A 19 -6.20 8.19 33.72
N LEU A 20 -4.96 7.76 33.56
CA LEU A 20 -4.50 6.42 33.95
C LEU A 20 -4.34 6.27 35.47
N TYR A 21 -4.38 7.39 36.18
CA TYR A 21 -4.07 7.44 37.60
C TYR A 21 -5.30 7.86 38.41
N GLU A 22 -5.39 7.34 39.63
CA GLU A 22 -6.54 7.60 40.50
C GLU A 22 -6.37 8.92 41.28
N ARG A 23 -5.14 9.20 41.74
CA ARG A 23 -4.85 10.28 42.69
C ARG A 23 -3.64 11.10 42.28
N LEU A 24 -3.65 12.37 42.66
CA LEU A 24 -2.49 13.25 42.61
C LEU A 24 -1.99 13.49 44.03
N ARG A 25 -0.66 13.37 44.21
CA ARG A 25 0.01 13.55 45.49
C ARG A 25 1.14 14.56 45.41
N MET A 26 1.27 15.43 46.41
CA MET A 26 2.37 16.39 46.54
C MET A 26 2.53 16.83 47.99
N PHE A 27 3.77 16.88 48.47
CA PHE A 27 4.07 17.40 49.80
C PHE A 27 4.27 18.91 49.77
N VAL A 28 3.73 19.60 50.78
CA VAL A 28 3.88 21.04 50.94
C VAL A 28 4.31 21.37 52.37
N HIS A 29 5.30 22.24 52.46
CA HIS A 29 5.83 22.82 53.68
C HIS A 29 5.69 24.33 53.59
N GLY A 30 5.40 24.98 54.71
CA GLY A 30 5.32 26.44 54.79
C GLY A 30 5.90 26.92 56.11
N GLU A 31 6.81 27.88 56.06
CA GLU A 31 7.39 28.52 57.22
C GLU A 31 7.29 30.05 57.12
N ALA A 32 7.00 30.68 58.27
CA ALA A 32 6.96 32.12 58.38
C ALA A 32 8.39 32.68 58.26
N ARG A 33 8.53 33.76 57.49
CA ARG A 33 9.81 34.45 57.37
C ARG A 33 9.99 35.45 58.51
N PRO A 34 11.23 35.81 58.90
CA PRO A 34 11.47 36.82 59.93
C PRO A 34 10.78 38.16 59.70
N GLU A 35 10.48 38.48 58.44
CA GLU A 35 9.77 39.67 58.00
C GLU A 35 8.25 39.64 58.31
N ASP A 36 7.68 38.48 58.62
CA ASP A 36 6.28 38.28 58.99
C ASP A 36 6.12 37.20 60.08
N PRO A 37 6.57 37.48 61.32
CA PRO A 37 6.60 36.49 62.40
C PRO A 37 5.20 36.17 62.98
N ASP A 38 4.19 36.98 62.66
CA ASP A 38 2.83 36.86 63.18
C ASP A 38 1.90 36.06 62.26
N LEU A 39 2.41 35.56 61.11
CA LEU A 39 1.67 34.73 60.17
C LEU A 39 1.05 33.51 60.88
N LYS A 40 -0.24 33.28 60.65
CA LYS A 40 -0.99 32.18 61.28
C LYS A 40 -1.38 31.10 60.29
N ASP A 41 -1.71 29.93 60.85
CA ASP A 41 -2.25 28.82 60.08
C ASP A 41 -3.54 29.26 59.35
N GLY A 42 -3.61 29.00 58.05
CA GLY A 42 -4.77 29.29 57.21
C GLY A 42 -4.86 30.70 56.63
N GLU A 43 -3.95 31.63 56.97
CA GLU A 43 -3.90 32.99 56.38
C GLU A 43 -3.39 32.97 54.92
N LEU A 44 -2.70 31.92 54.50
CA LEU A 44 -2.28 31.70 53.11
C LEU A 44 -2.85 30.40 52.57
N THR A 45 -3.04 30.32 51.25
CA THR A 45 -3.42 29.09 50.56
C THR A 45 -2.38 28.70 49.53
N VAL A 46 -2.20 27.40 49.34
CA VAL A 46 -1.43 26.84 48.22
C VAL A 46 -2.43 26.29 47.21
N PHE A 47 -2.17 26.51 45.93
CA PHE A 47 -3.03 26.00 44.86
C PHE A 47 -2.23 25.33 43.76
N VAL A 48 -2.85 24.30 43.16
CA VAL A 48 -2.36 23.59 41.99
C VAL A 48 -3.37 23.76 40.86
N ARG A 49 -2.91 24.27 39.72
CA ARG A 49 -3.67 24.34 38.47
C ARG A 49 -3.20 23.30 37.46
N LEU A 50 -4.16 22.58 36.90
CA LEU A 50 -3.95 21.53 35.90
C LEU A 50 -4.83 21.82 34.68
N GLY A 51 -4.27 21.84 33.47
CA GLY A 51 -5.09 22.04 32.28
C GLY A 51 -4.30 22.23 30.99
N SER A 52 -5.01 22.72 29.96
CA SER A 52 -4.41 23.07 28.67
C SER A 52 -3.78 24.46 28.68
N ASP A 53 -4.22 25.34 29.61
CA ASP A 53 -3.63 26.63 29.92
C ASP A 53 -3.90 27.00 31.41
N PHE A 54 -3.40 28.14 31.88
CA PHE A 54 -3.49 28.54 33.30
C PHE A 54 -4.50 29.67 33.58
N THR A 55 -5.24 30.14 32.58
CA THR A 55 -6.07 31.37 32.67
C THR A 55 -7.50 31.22 32.17
N LYS A 56 -7.71 30.35 31.18
CA LYS A 56 -8.98 30.08 30.53
C LYS A 56 -9.45 28.65 30.76
N ASN A 57 -8.57 27.66 30.74
CA ASN A 57 -8.91 26.23 30.78
C ASN A 57 -8.07 25.47 31.81
N TYR A 58 -8.50 25.51 33.07
CA TYR A 58 -7.82 24.82 34.17
C TYR A 58 -8.79 24.28 35.21
N TYR A 59 -8.39 23.18 35.83
CA TYR A 59 -8.81 22.77 37.16
C TYR A 59 -7.90 23.42 38.19
N GLU A 60 -8.45 23.84 39.33
CA GLU A 60 -7.69 24.37 40.46
C GLU A 60 -8.07 23.58 41.72
N TYR A 61 -7.07 23.07 42.42
CA TYR A 61 -7.20 22.53 43.77
C TYR A 61 -6.45 23.47 44.71
N GLU A 62 -7.13 24.00 45.71
CA GLU A 62 -6.59 24.97 46.67
C GLU A 62 -6.72 24.42 48.10
N LEU A 63 -5.67 24.55 48.89
CA LEU A 63 -5.57 24.06 50.26
C LEU A 63 -5.06 25.18 51.19
N PRO A 64 -5.72 25.44 52.34
CA PRO A 64 -5.18 26.35 53.36
C PRO A 64 -3.86 25.84 53.93
N LEU A 65 -2.85 26.72 53.98
CA LEU A 65 -1.50 26.37 54.43
C LEU A 65 -1.43 26.39 55.96
N LYS A 66 -1.01 25.27 56.54
CA LYS A 66 -0.64 25.15 57.95
C LYS A 66 0.86 25.37 58.10
N LEU A 67 1.30 26.25 59.00
CA LEU A 67 2.72 26.49 59.19
C LEU A 67 3.39 25.31 59.88
N SER A 68 4.58 24.98 59.40
CA SER A 68 5.42 23.93 59.94
C SER A 68 6.11 24.43 61.20
N ARG A 69 5.94 23.72 62.32
CA ARG A 69 6.48 24.09 63.63
C ARG A 69 7.58 23.12 64.05
N ASP A 70 8.65 23.07 63.26
CA ASP A 70 9.78 22.17 63.48
C ASP A 70 10.82 22.73 64.47
N SER A 71 10.81 24.05 64.69
CA SER A 71 11.75 24.80 65.55
C SER A 71 11.78 24.35 67.03
N PHE A 72 10.81 23.55 67.47
CA PHE A 72 10.73 22.99 68.82
C PHE A 72 11.17 21.51 68.90
N LEU A 73 11.54 20.89 67.78
CA LEU A 73 11.89 19.47 67.70
C LEU A 73 13.36 19.28 67.33
N ALA A 74 14.03 18.33 67.98
CA ALA A 74 15.36 17.90 67.55
C ALA A 74 15.28 17.12 66.24
N TYR A 75 16.28 17.23 65.37
CA TYR A 75 16.35 16.45 64.11
C TYR A 75 16.28 14.93 64.31
N SER A 76 16.68 14.44 65.49
CA SER A 76 16.58 13.02 65.86
C SER A 76 15.20 12.60 66.33
N ASP A 77 14.26 13.52 66.52
CA ASP A 77 12.89 13.21 66.93
C ASP A 77 12.17 12.49 65.77
N PRO A 78 11.58 11.30 66.00
CA PRO A 78 10.80 10.60 64.98
C PRO A 78 9.65 11.42 64.36
N ASN A 79 9.15 12.44 65.07
CA ASN A 79 8.09 13.33 64.60
C ASN A 79 8.61 14.52 63.79
N TYR A 80 9.93 14.77 63.78
CA TYR A 80 10.52 15.90 63.04
C TYR A 80 10.08 15.93 61.56
N PRO A 81 10.08 14.81 60.80
CA PRO A 81 9.61 14.83 59.41
C PRO A 81 8.14 15.24 59.25
N ARG A 82 7.28 14.91 60.23
CA ARG A 82 5.85 15.27 60.21
C ARG A 82 5.58 16.70 60.70
N ALA A 83 6.50 17.29 61.44
CA ALA A 83 6.47 18.71 61.75
C ALA A 83 6.90 19.57 60.56
N VAL A 84 7.85 19.09 59.74
CA VAL A 84 8.29 19.74 58.50
C VAL A 84 7.30 19.51 57.35
N TRP A 85 6.74 18.30 57.22
CA TRP A 85 5.73 17.97 56.20
C TRP A 85 4.41 17.57 56.89
N PRO A 86 3.61 18.55 57.36
CA PRO A 86 2.30 18.29 57.94
C PRO A 86 1.41 17.52 56.98
N LEU A 87 0.64 16.56 57.50
CA LEU A 87 -0.34 15.81 56.71
C LEU A 87 -1.45 16.72 56.17
N GLU A 88 -1.76 17.78 56.92
CA GLU A 88 -2.76 18.78 56.57
C GLU A 88 -2.35 19.64 55.38
N ASN A 89 -1.06 19.65 55.01
CA ASN A 89 -0.55 20.33 53.83
C ASN A 89 -0.31 19.36 52.66
N GLU A 90 -0.50 18.06 52.85
CA GLU A 90 -0.33 17.09 51.77
C GLU A 90 -1.49 17.23 50.79
N PHE A 91 -1.18 17.56 49.54
CA PHE A 91 -2.16 17.44 48.47
C PHE A 91 -2.28 15.95 48.19
N ASP A 92 -3.37 15.31 48.61
CA ASP A 92 -3.69 13.93 48.26
C ASP A 92 -5.18 13.87 47.91
N PHE A 93 -5.50 14.02 46.63
CA PHE A 93 -6.90 14.05 46.19
C PHE A 93 -7.15 13.13 44.99
N PRO A 94 -8.34 12.51 44.91
CA PRO A 94 -8.71 11.70 43.75
C PRO A 94 -9.01 12.58 42.54
N LEU A 95 -8.38 12.31 41.39
CA LEU A 95 -8.57 13.08 40.16
C LEU A 95 -10.03 13.10 39.67
N GLN A 96 -10.80 12.08 40.06
CA GLN A 96 -12.23 11.95 39.73
C GLN A 96 -13.06 13.14 40.26
N ILE A 97 -12.67 13.80 41.36
CA ILE A 97 -13.42 14.96 41.87
C ILE A 97 -13.39 16.14 40.91
N LEU A 98 -12.30 16.32 40.16
CA LEU A 98 -12.16 17.35 39.14
C LEU A 98 -13.15 17.11 38.00
N LYS A 99 -13.20 15.86 37.54
CA LYS A 99 -14.15 15.40 36.51
C LYS A 99 -15.61 15.54 36.98
N ASN A 100 -15.91 15.12 38.21
CA ASN A 100 -17.26 15.24 38.77
C ASN A 100 -17.72 16.70 38.84
N LEU A 101 -16.83 17.62 39.24
CA LEU A 101 -17.13 19.05 39.27
C LEU A 101 -17.44 19.61 37.88
N LYS A 102 -16.71 19.16 36.86
CA LYS A 102 -16.98 19.50 35.46
C LYS A 102 -18.35 19.01 34.99
N LEU A 103 -18.69 17.76 35.30
CA LEU A 103 -19.99 17.19 34.95
C LEU A 103 -21.14 17.95 35.62
N GLN A 104 -21.00 18.27 36.90
CA GLN A 104 -21.98 19.07 37.64
C GLN A 104 -22.16 20.46 37.00
N ARG A 105 -21.07 21.18 36.76
CA ARG A 105 -21.10 22.48 36.08
C ARG A 105 -21.82 22.42 34.73
N ASN A 106 -21.51 21.40 33.93
CA ASN A 106 -22.09 21.22 32.60
C ASN A 106 -23.59 20.93 32.69
N ALA A 107 -24.02 20.12 33.67
CA ALA A 107 -25.43 19.84 33.91
C ALA A 107 -26.21 21.10 34.34
N GLU A 108 -25.58 22.01 35.08
CA GLU A 108 -26.15 23.30 35.48
C GLU A 108 -26.12 24.36 34.37
N GLY A 109 -25.44 24.09 33.24
CA GLY A 109 -25.30 25.04 32.13
C GLY A 109 -24.48 26.29 32.49
N TYR A 110 -23.58 26.19 33.47
CA TYR A 110 -22.82 27.35 33.96
C TYR A 110 -21.81 27.85 32.90
N PRO A 111 -21.65 29.18 32.70
CA PRO A 111 -20.78 29.72 31.66
C PRO A 111 -19.30 29.30 31.77
N LEU A 112 -18.72 28.78 30.69
CA LEU A 112 -17.31 28.33 30.63
C LEU A 112 -16.29 29.46 30.88
N SER A 113 -16.65 30.71 30.63
CA SER A 113 -15.76 31.87 30.82
C SER A 113 -15.55 32.24 32.29
N LYS A 114 -16.39 31.72 33.20
CA LYS A 114 -16.37 32.02 34.63
C LYS A 114 -15.80 30.85 35.44
N VAL A 115 -15.24 31.16 36.60
CA VAL A 115 -14.79 30.16 37.57
C VAL A 115 -16.02 29.56 38.25
N TYR A 116 -16.02 28.23 38.40
CA TYR A 116 -17.10 27.48 39.03
C TYR A 116 -16.56 26.45 40.03
N PRO A 117 -17.17 26.31 41.21
CA PRO A 117 -17.99 27.30 41.89
C PRO A 117 -17.11 28.50 42.25
N LEU A 118 -17.70 29.69 42.41
CA LEU A 118 -16.93 30.88 42.78
C LEU A 118 -16.25 30.69 44.16
N GLU A 119 -17.01 30.19 45.13
CA GLU A 119 -16.54 29.89 46.49
C GLU A 119 -15.63 28.65 46.56
N GLY A 120 -15.61 27.83 45.50
CA GLY A 120 -14.98 26.51 45.48
C GLY A 120 -15.84 25.42 46.11
N ALA A 121 -15.83 24.24 45.48
CA ALA A 121 -16.47 23.05 46.05
C ALA A 121 -15.54 22.42 47.10
N PRO A 122 -16.05 22.02 48.28
CA PRO A 122 -15.23 21.28 49.23
C PRO A 122 -14.86 19.91 48.67
N ASP A 123 -13.64 19.44 48.93
CA ASP A 123 -13.26 18.05 48.69
C ASP A 123 -13.96 17.16 49.74
N PRO A 124 -14.65 16.08 49.33
CA PRO A 124 -15.27 15.14 50.27
C PRO A 124 -14.30 14.51 51.28
N GLU A 125 -13.04 14.30 50.90
CA GLU A 125 -12.00 13.73 51.76
C GLU A 125 -11.28 14.79 52.60
N HIS A 126 -11.22 16.03 52.10
CA HIS A 126 -10.53 17.18 52.70
C HIS A 126 -11.44 18.44 52.69
N PRO A 127 -12.40 18.57 53.63
CA PRO A 127 -13.39 19.65 53.61
C PRO A 127 -12.81 21.07 53.68
N GLU A 128 -11.57 21.23 54.10
CA GLU A 128 -10.77 22.45 54.09
C GLU A 128 -10.31 22.85 52.68
N ALA A 129 -10.13 21.90 51.78
CA ALA A 129 -9.72 22.15 50.41
C ALA A 129 -10.86 22.71 49.56
N ARG A 130 -10.52 23.46 48.51
CA ARG A 130 -11.46 24.08 47.57
C ARG A 130 -11.08 23.71 46.14
N ILE A 131 -12.05 23.19 45.41
CA ILE A 131 -11.90 22.76 44.03
C ILE A 131 -12.66 23.73 43.13
N ARG A 132 -11.99 24.21 42.08
CA ARG A 132 -12.58 25.10 41.07
C ARG A 132 -12.26 24.63 39.66
N ILE A 133 -13.10 25.04 38.71
CA ILE A 133 -12.91 24.81 37.28
C ILE A 133 -13.20 26.09 36.49
N LYS A 134 -12.43 26.34 35.44
CA LYS A 134 -12.69 27.38 34.45
C LYS A 134 -12.42 26.85 33.04
N GLY A 135 -13.26 27.20 32.06
CA GLY A 135 -13.13 26.73 30.67
C GLY A 135 -13.44 25.26 30.50
N ASN A 136 -12.87 24.60 29.50
CA ASN A 136 -13.01 23.16 29.31
C ASN A 136 -11.65 22.44 29.41
N PRO A 137 -11.01 22.41 30.60
CA PRO A 137 -9.78 21.66 30.81
C PRO A 137 -10.05 20.16 30.61
N ASN A 138 -8.99 19.40 30.36
CA ASN A 138 -9.05 17.94 30.27
C ASN A 138 -7.84 17.31 30.96
N LEU A 139 -8.05 16.12 31.52
CA LEU A 139 -7.00 15.34 32.19
C LEU A 139 -6.26 14.41 31.22
N GLY A 140 -6.77 14.21 30.00
CA GLY A 140 -6.15 13.36 29.00
C GLY A 140 -4.95 13.97 28.29
N LEU A 141 -4.88 15.30 28.27
CA LEU A 141 -3.82 16.08 27.67
C LEU A 141 -3.54 17.32 28.55
N VAL A 142 -2.96 17.08 29.72
CA VAL A 142 -2.52 18.16 30.61
C VAL A 142 -1.23 18.74 30.04
N LYS A 143 -1.31 20.00 29.57
CA LYS A 143 -0.17 20.72 28.97
C LYS A 143 0.70 21.43 29.99
N GLY A 144 0.21 21.61 31.22
CA GLY A 144 0.97 22.27 32.24
C GLY A 144 0.41 22.06 33.64
N VAL A 145 1.32 22.15 34.60
CA VAL A 145 1.03 22.22 36.03
C VAL A 145 1.54 23.55 36.53
N MET A 146 0.71 24.29 37.25
CA MET A 146 1.07 25.52 37.93
C MET A 146 0.85 25.33 39.42
N ILE A 147 1.85 25.66 40.21
CA ILE A 147 1.79 25.59 41.67
C ILE A 147 2.04 27.00 42.18
N GLY A 148 1.18 27.50 43.05
CA GLY A 148 1.28 28.85 43.55
C GLY A 148 0.79 29.00 44.98
N ILE A 149 1.13 30.14 45.55
CA ILE A 149 0.69 30.61 46.86
C ILE A 149 -0.22 31.81 46.61
N ARG A 150 -1.30 31.88 47.36
CA ARG A 150 -2.28 32.95 47.28
C ARG A 150 -2.52 33.50 48.68
N ASN A 151 -2.53 34.83 48.74
CA ASN A 151 -3.06 35.55 49.87
C ASN A 151 -4.55 35.80 49.59
N PRO A 152 -5.48 35.12 50.29
CA PRO A 152 -6.90 35.38 50.14
C PRO A 152 -7.20 36.87 50.34
N LYS A 153 -8.29 37.35 49.73
CA LYS A 153 -8.71 38.75 49.93
C LYS A 153 -9.60 38.85 51.15
N ASP A 154 -9.05 39.10 52.33
CA ASP A 154 -9.82 39.06 53.58
C ASP A 154 -9.44 40.15 54.60
N ASP A 155 -8.16 40.35 54.88
CA ASP A 155 -7.69 41.14 56.02
C ASP A 155 -6.86 42.38 55.65
N GLY A 156 -6.51 42.52 54.37
CA GLY A 156 -5.75 43.67 53.86
C GLY A 156 -4.26 43.66 54.22
N LYS A 157 -3.72 42.53 54.70
CA LYS A 157 -2.30 42.41 55.07
C LYS A 157 -1.47 41.79 53.97
N ASP A 158 -0.22 42.22 53.91
CA ASP A 158 0.81 41.57 53.11
C ASP A 158 1.49 40.48 53.92
N HIS A 159 1.67 39.29 53.32
CA HIS A 159 2.31 38.16 53.98
C HIS A 159 3.69 37.81 53.42
N CYS A 160 4.58 37.29 54.25
CA CYS A 160 5.90 36.79 53.82
C CYS A 160 6.12 35.36 54.32
N VAL A 161 6.15 34.41 53.37
CA VAL A 161 6.27 32.98 53.64
C VAL A 161 7.33 32.35 52.76
N GLU A 162 7.98 31.31 53.26
CA GLU A 162 8.77 30.39 52.46
C GLU A 162 8.03 29.05 52.36
N VAL A 163 7.79 28.60 51.12
CA VAL A 163 7.02 27.39 50.85
C VAL A 163 7.86 26.45 50.01
N TRP A 164 7.96 25.21 50.47
CA TRP A 164 8.60 24.14 49.73
C TRP A 164 7.55 23.17 49.22
N VAL A 165 7.69 22.77 47.97
CA VAL A 165 6.83 21.76 47.35
C VAL A 165 7.71 20.62 46.87
N ASN A 166 7.31 19.39 47.15
CA ASN A 166 8.13 18.22 46.82
C ASN A 166 7.27 17.05 46.34
N GLU A 167 7.91 16.19 45.54
CA GLU A 167 7.39 14.90 45.12
C GLU A 167 5.98 14.93 44.51
N LEU A 168 5.75 15.84 43.55
CA LEU A 168 4.54 15.81 42.74
C LEU A 168 4.48 14.49 41.95
N ARG A 169 3.57 13.61 42.34
CA ARG A 169 3.43 12.26 41.79
C ARG A 169 1.96 11.93 41.53
N LEU A 170 1.74 10.98 40.64
CA LEU A 170 0.44 10.36 40.43
C LEU A 170 0.46 8.97 41.07
N ALA A 171 -0.63 8.58 41.71
CA ALA A 171 -0.74 7.35 42.49
C ALA A 171 -2.06 6.63 42.20
N GLY A 172 -2.01 5.29 42.33
CA GLY A 172 -3.10 4.39 41.94
C GLY A 172 -3.18 4.30 40.42
N LEU A 173 -3.07 3.10 39.86
CA LEU A 173 -3.30 2.87 38.43
C LEU A 173 -4.69 2.28 38.28
N GLU A 174 -5.45 2.73 37.27
CA GLU A 174 -6.74 2.12 36.95
C GLU A 174 -6.49 0.72 36.34
N GLU A 175 -6.47 -0.29 37.19
CA GLU A 175 -6.27 -1.68 36.79
C GLU A 175 -7.60 -2.33 36.39
N ARG A 176 -7.78 -2.51 35.08
CA ARG A 176 -8.92 -3.23 34.52
C ARG A 176 -8.47 -4.26 33.50
N GLY A 177 -9.16 -5.40 33.51
CA GLY A 177 -8.97 -6.45 32.52
C GLY A 177 -9.64 -6.09 31.20
N GLY A 178 -9.01 -6.47 30.09
CA GLY A 178 -9.64 -6.47 28.78
C GLY A 178 -9.87 -7.89 28.29
N MET A 179 -10.82 -8.06 27.38
CA MET A 179 -11.05 -9.32 26.68
C MET A 179 -10.89 -9.13 25.17
N ALA A 180 -10.49 -10.18 24.49
CA ALA A 180 -10.58 -10.26 23.04
C ALA A 180 -11.15 -11.61 22.62
N ALA A 181 -11.93 -11.59 21.55
CA ALA A 181 -12.53 -12.77 20.95
C ALA A 181 -12.35 -12.70 19.43
N LEU A 182 -11.76 -13.76 18.87
CA LEU A 182 -11.65 -13.96 17.44
C LEU A 182 -12.46 -15.19 17.05
N ALA A 183 -13.40 -15.01 16.13
CA ALA A 183 -14.17 -16.08 15.52
C ALA A 183 -13.89 -16.09 14.03
N ARG A 184 -13.57 -17.26 13.48
CA ARG A 184 -13.35 -17.43 12.04
C ARG A 184 -14.00 -18.73 11.57
N LEU A 185 -14.75 -18.63 10.48
CA LEU A 185 -15.40 -19.74 9.80
C LEU A 185 -14.97 -19.73 8.34
N ASP A 186 -14.31 -20.80 7.91
CA ASP A 186 -13.94 -21.03 6.51
C ASP A 186 -14.76 -22.22 5.98
N MET A 187 -15.55 -21.98 4.92
CA MET A 187 -16.39 -22.99 4.28
C MET A 187 -15.92 -23.20 2.84
N GLN A 188 -15.43 -24.39 2.52
CA GLN A 188 -15.07 -24.78 1.15
C GLN A 188 -16.24 -25.52 0.49
N MET A 189 -16.74 -25.01 -0.64
CA MET A 189 -17.82 -25.60 -1.43
C MET A 189 -17.27 -26.37 -2.63
N ALA A 190 -16.40 -27.36 -2.38
CA ALA A 190 -15.75 -28.19 -3.41
C ALA A 190 -15.21 -27.35 -4.59
N ASP A 191 -15.77 -27.57 -5.79
CA ASP A 191 -15.44 -26.93 -7.06
C ASP A 191 -16.01 -25.52 -7.24
N LEU A 192 -16.98 -25.11 -6.41
CA LEU A 192 -17.67 -23.83 -6.53
C LEU A 192 -16.84 -22.69 -5.95
N GLY A 193 -16.14 -22.88 -4.82
CA GLY A 193 -15.37 -21.81 -4.20
C GLY A 193 -15.32 -21.87 -2.67
N ASN A 194 -15.01 -20.75 -2.04
CA ASN A 194 -14.93 -20.61 -0.59
C ASN A 194 -15.78 -19.45 -0.07
N LEU A 195 -16.19 -19.55 1.19
CA LEU A 195 -16.81 -18.49 1.96
C LEU A 195 -16.03 -18.37 3.28
N THR A 196 -15.52 -17.19 3.55
CA THR A 196 -14.82 -16.85 4.79
C THR A 196 -15.64 -15.82 5.55
N VAL A 197 -15.93 -16.12 6.82
CA VAL A 197 -16.54 -15.17 7.76
C VAL A 197 -15.59 -15.03 8.94
N ALA A 198 -15.17 -13.82 9.24
CA ALA A 198 -14.32 -13.54 10.39
C ALA A 198 -14.92 -12.39 11.21
N GLY A 199 -14.90 -12.54 12.52
CA GLY A 199 -15.29 -11.53 13.49
C GLY A 199 -14.21 -11.41 14.55
N ASN A 200 -13.84 -10.17 14.88
CA ASN A 200 -12.88 -9.84 15.91
C ASN A 200 -13.51 -8.82 16.85
N MET A 201 -13.37 -9.02 18.15
CA MET A 201 -13.81 -8.09 19.17
C MET A 201 -12.71 -7.96 20.20
N SER A 202 -12.38 -6.73 20.59
CA SER A 202 -11.52 -6.47 21.74
C SER A 202 -12.07 -5.32 22.55
N THR A 203 -11.97 -5.38 23.87
CA THR A 203 -12.42 -4.30 24.75
C THR A 203 -11.27 -3.40 25.18
N ILE A 204 -11.63 -2.25 25.74
CA ILE A 204 -10.73 -1.38 26.50
C ILE A 204 -9.94 -2.21 27.53
N GLY A 205 -8.64 -1.93 27.65
CA GLY A 205 -7.70 -2.64 28.53
C GLY A 205 -7.05 -3.88 27.92
N TYR A 206 -7.49 -4.35 26.75
CA TYR A 206 -6.84 -5.48 26.07
C TYR A 206 -5.48 -5.05 25.47
N GLY A 207 -4.49 -5.93 25.57
CA GLY A 207 -3.13 -5.69 25.09
C GLY A 207 -2.26 -6.95 25.23
N ALA A 208 -1.07 -6.90 24.64
CA ALA A 208 -0.07 -7.96 24.79
C ALA A 208 0.59 -7.90 26.20
N LEU A 209 1.20 -9.00 26.62
CA LEU A 209 1.79 -9.11 27.98
C LEU A 209 2.99 -8.18 28.22
N ASP A 210 3.68 -7.80 27.15
CA ASP A 210 4.83 -6.90 27.14
C ASP A 210 4.45 -5.42 27.06
N GLN A 211 3.18 -5.10 26.78
CA GLN A 211 2.70 -3.71 26.69
C GLN A 211 2.57 -3.07 28.07
N GLN A 212 3.10 -1.85 28.17
CA GLN A 212 2.92 -1.02 29.36
C GLN A 212 1.47 -0.55 29.47
N LEU A 213 1.02 -0.16 30.67
CA LEU A 213 -0.38 0.17 30.91
C LEU A 213 -0.91 1.30 30.00
N TYR A 214 -0.07 2.31 29.70
CA TYR A 214 -0.46 3.41 28.81
C TYR A 214 -0.57 3.00 27.34
N GLU A 215 0.01 1.87 26.95
CA GLU A 215 0.02 1.33 25.56
C GLU A 215 -1.15 0.38 25.30
N ARG A 216 -1.88 -0.04 26.34
CA ARG A 216 -3.04 -0.92 26.20
C ARG A 216 -4.19 -0.22 25.49
N SER A 217 -5.06 -1.02 24.87
CA SER A 217 -6.19 -0.49 24.10
C SER A 217 -7.08 0.41 24.97
N ARG A 218 -7.44 1.58 24.43
CA ARG A 218 -8.44 2.48 25.01
C ARG A 218 -9.68 2.60 24.14
N GLU A 219 -9.85 1.63 23.26
CA GLU A 219 -10.94 1.55 22.31
C GLU A 219 -11.56 0.16 22.40
N ASP A 220 -12.89 0.12 22.38
CA ASP A 220 -13.62 -1.10 22.05
C ASP A 220 -13.63 -1.23 20.53
N VAL A 221 -13.06 -2.33 20.04
CA VAL A 221 -12.96 -2.60 18.61
C VAL A 221 -13.88 -3.77 18.28
N VAL A 222 -14.79 -3.57 17.33
CA VAL A 222 -15.64 -4.61 16.77
C VAL A 222 -15.44 -4.62 15.26
N GLU A 223 -14.94 -5.74 14.76
CA GLU A 223 -14.61 -5.94 13.36
C GLU A 223 -15.32 -7.18 12.85
N TYR A 224 -15.88 -7.08 11.66
CA TYR A 224 -16.35 -8.26 10.94
C TYR A 224 -16.01 -8.16 9.47
N SER A 225 -15.79 -9.30 8.85
CA SER A 225 -15.54 -9.44 7.42
C SER A 225 -16.19 -10.70 6.89
N ILE A 226 -16.80 -10.58 5.72
CA ILE A 226 -17.38 -11.67 4.96
C ILE A 226 -16.78 -11.58 3.57
N ALA A 227 -16.13 -12.64 3.12
CA ALA A 227 -15.56 -12.74 1.78
C ALA A 227 -16.01 -14.05 1.13
N ALA A 228 -16.50 -13.95 -0.11
CA ALA A 228 -16.92 -15.09 -0.91
C ALA A 228 -16.13 -15.08 -2.23
N ASP A 229 -15.34 -16.11 -2.47
CA ASP A 229 -14.64 -16.36 -3.73
C ASP A 229 -15.33 -17.54 -4.42
N LEU A 230 -16.07 -17.25 -5.49
CA LEU A 230 -16.94 -18.20 -6.19
C LEU A 230 -16.58 -18.28 -7.66
N GLN A 231 -16.55 -19.49 -8.21
CA GLN A 231 -16.50 -19.75 -9.64
C GLN A 231 -17.91 -19.94 -10.19
N LEU A 232 -18.58 -18.82 -10.50
CA LEU A 232 -19.96 -18.82 -11.00
C LEU A 232 -20.12 -19.55 -12.35
N GLY A 233 -19.01 -19.74 -13.08
CA GLY A 233 -18.99 -20.54 -14.31
C GLY A 233 -19.37 -22.02 -14.10
N LYS A 234 -19.28 -22.54 -12.86
CA LYS A 234 -19.69 -23.92 -12.54
C LYS A 234 -21.20 -24.14 -12.60
N PHE A 235 -22.02 -23.07 -12.55
CA PHE A 235 -23.48 -23.15 -12.76
C PHE A 235 -23.88 -23.25 -14.23
N LEU A 236 -22.94 -23.03 -15.16
CA LEU A 236 -23.18 -23.12 -16.60
C LEU A 236 -22.80 -24.51 -17.13
N PRO A 237 -23.36 -24.97 -18.26
CA PRO A 237 -22.98 -26.24 -18.88
C PRO A 237 -21.47 -26.31 -19.17
N LYS A 238 -20.82 -27.44 -18.83
CA LYS A 238 -19.37 -27.63 -19.00
C LYS A 238 -18.91 -27.43 -20.45
N GLU A 239 -19.75 -27.75 -21.41
CA GLU A 239 -19.52 -27.60 -22.86
C GLU A 239 -19.31 -26.15 -23.31
N TRP A 240 -19.84 -25.19 -22.54
CA TRP A 240 -19.70 -23.77 -22.86
C TRP A 240 -18.32 -23.22 -22.50
N GLY A 241 -17.58 -23.89 -21.59
CA GLY A 241 -16.23 -23.51 -21.18
C GLY A 241 -16.12 -22.13 -20.52
N VAL A 242 -17.21 -21.56 -20.01
CA VAL A 242 -17.20 -20.20 -19.45
C VAL A 242 -16.62 -20.20 -18.04
N GLN A 243 -15.61 -19.35 -17.82
CA GLN A 243 -15.02 -19.09 -16.52
C GLN A 243 -15.52 -17.74 -16.01
N VAL A 244 -16.12 -17.74 -14.82
CA VAL A 244 -16.63 -16.53 -14.17
C VAL A 244 -16.14 -16.50 -12.71
N PRO A 245 -14.86 -16.13 -12.47
CA PRO A 245 -14.35 -15.92 -11.12
C PRO A 245 -14.97 -14.66 -10.52
N PHE A 246 -15.59 -14.81 -9.37
CA PHE A 246 -16.33 -13.77 -8.67
C PHE A 246 -15.88 -13.68 -7.22
N LEU A 247 -15.43 -12.51 -6.81
CA LEU A 247 -15.10 -12.20 -5.43
C LEU A 247 -16.05 -11.12 -4.92
N ALA A 248 -16.73 -11.38 -3.81
CA ALA A 248 -17.47 -10.37 -3.07
C ALA A 248 -16.93 -10.27 -1.65
N GLN A 249 -16.74 -9.05 -1.16
CA GLN A 249 -16.29 -8.81 0.20
C GLN A 249 -17.07 -7.67 0.81
N VAL A 250 -17.44 -7.83 2.08
CA VAL A 250 -17.89 -6.75 2.95
C VAL A 250 -17.13 -6.83 4.25
N SER A 251 -16.60 -5.73 4.73
CA SER A 251 -16.01 -5.63 6.05
C SER A 251 -16.32 -4.31 6.71
N GLN A 252 -16.36 -4.31 8.03
CA GLN A 252 -16.58 -3.11 8.83
C GLN A 252 -15.77 -3.21 10.12
N SER A 253 -15.13 -2.11 10.49
CA SER A 253 -14.43 -1.89 11.75
C SER A 253 -15.11 -0.73 12.47
N ILE A 254 -15.59 -0.97 13.68
CA ILE A 254 -16.18 0.02 14.57
C ILE A 254 -15.25 0.14 15.77
N ARG A 255 -14.72 1.34 15.99
CA ARG A 255 -13.88 1.67 17.14
C ARG A 255 -14.63 2.68 17.99
N THR A 256 -14.94 2.29 19.22
CA THR A 256 -15.57 3.18 20.20
C THR A 256 -14.49 3.57 21.21
N PRO A 257 -14.04 4.83 21.24
CA PRO A 257 -13.08 5.26 22.24
C PRO A 257 -13.71 5.25 23.63
N GLN A 258 -12.91 4.97 24.66
CA GLN A 258 -13.35 5.06 26.04
C GLN A 258 -13.81 6.48 26.39
N TYR A 259 -13.03 7.49 25.98
CA TYR A 259 -13.27 8.89 26.27
C TYR A 259 -13.84 9.63 25.06
N ASP A 260 -14.61 10.67 25.33
CA ASP A 260 -15.17 11.51 24.28
C ASP A 260 -14.06 12.24 23.50
N PRO A 261 -14.07 12.21 22.16
CA PRO A 261 -13.04 12.85 21.32
C PRO A 261 -12.93 14.37 21.48
N TYR A 262 -14.02 15.03 21.88
CA TYR A 262 -14.07 16.46 22.16
C TYR A 262 -13.82 16.77 23.63
N ASP A 263 -14.01 15.78 24.51
CA ASP A 263 -13.89 15.92 25.96
C ASP A 263 -13.13 14.75 26.59
N LEU A 264 -11.80 14.79 26.47
CA LEU A 264 -10.92 13.66 26.73
C LEU A 264 -10.96 13.09 28.15
N ASP A 265 -11.57 13.77 29.12
CA ASP A 265 -11.71 13.32 30.50
C ASP A 265 -13.09 12.74 30.84
N VAL A 266 -14.06 12.78 29.93
CA VAL A 266 -15.40 12.20 30.12
C VAL A 266 -15.54 10.92 29.30
N GLU A 267 -16.07 9.87 29.92
CA GLU A 267 -16.27 8.60 29.21
C GLU A 267 -17.49 8.65 28.28
N VAL A 268 -17.39 7.99 27.13
CA VAL A 268 -18.52 7.84 26.21
C VAL A 268 -19.66 7.06 26.88
N SER A 269 -19.32 6.04 27.67
CA SER A 269 -20.24 5.23 28.49
C SER A 269 -21.09 6.09 29.44
N GLU A 270 -20.48 7.06 30.10
CA GLU A 270 -21.15 8.00 31.01
C GLU A 270 -22.04 8.98 30.26
N LYS A 271 -21.60 9.49 29.10
CA LYS A 271 -22.42 10.41 28.28
C LYS A 271 -23.69 9.75 27.74
N ILE A 272 -23.66 8.45 27.49
CA ILE A 272 -24.82 7.69 27.01
C ILE A 272 -25.68 7.13 28.16
N ALA A 273 -25.17 7.12 29.40
CA ALA A 273 -25.90 6.61 30.54
C ALA A 273 -27.17 7.43 30.79
N GLY A 274 -28.33 6.77 30.89
CA GLY A 274 -29.63 7.43 31.08
C GLY A 274 -30.21 8.10 29.82
N LYS A 275 -29.53 8.05 28.67
CA LYS A 275 -30.03 8.55 27.38
C LYS A 275 -30.58 7.43 26.50
N ALA A 276 -31.65 7.71 25.76
CA ALA A 276 -32.32 6.72 24.90
C ALA A 276 -32.66 7.30 23.52
N GLY A 277 -32.80 6.41 22.53
CA GLY A 277 -33.19 6.76 21.16
C GLY A 277 -32.18 7.66 20.45
N ALA A 278 -32.69 8.67 19.74
CA ALA A 278 -31.91 9.52 18.84
C ALA A 278 -30.76 10.28 19.52
N GLU A 279 -30.91 10.66 20.80
CA GLU A 279 -29.87 11.38 21.52
C GLU A 279 -28.64 10.49 21.78
N ARG A 280 -28.88 9.22 22.15
CA ARG A 280 -27.80 8.24 22.32
C ARG A 280 -27.09 7.96 21.01
N ASP A 281 -27.84 7.75 19.94
CA ASP A 281 -27.28 7.45 18.62
C ASP A 281 -26.45 8.61 18.07
N SER A 282 -26.88 9.85 18.32
CA SER A 282 -26.11 11.05 17.97
C SER A 282 -24.77 11.13 18.69
N ILE A 283 -24.73 10.83 19.99
CA ILE A 283 -23.47 10.82 20.76
C ILE A 283 -22.53 9.73 20.24
N LEU A 284 -23.06 8.55 19.95
CA LEU A 284 -22.27 7.44 19.41
C LEU A 284 -21.75 7.74 17.99
N ASP A 285 -22.54 8.39 17.14
CA ASP A 285 -22.09 8.81 15.80
C ASP A 285 -20.98 9.85 15.86
N LEU A 286 -21.02 10.76 16.83
CA LEU A 286 -19.97 11.76 17.05
C LEU A 286 -18.71 11.21 17.73
N SER A 287 -18.81 10.05 18.38
CA SER A 287 -17.69 9.49 19.17
C SER A 287 -16.96 8.36 18.45
N ARG A 288 -17.66 7.57 17.63
CA ARG A 288 -17.10 6.35 17.02
C ARG A 288 -16.37 6.63 15.73
N GLU A 289 -15.28 5.91 15.52
CA GLU A 289 -14.71 5.72 14.20
C GLU A 289 -15.32 4.47 13.57
N VAL A 290 -15.81 4.60 12.33
CA VAL A 290 -16.32 3.46 11.57
C VAL A 290 -15.70 3.48 10.19
N THR A 291 -15.01 2.40 9.85
CA THR A 291 -14.49 2.15 8.51
C THR A 291 -15.22 0.96 7.92
N SER A 292 -15.71 1.07 6.69
CA SER A 292 -16.37 0.00 5.95
C SER A 292 -15.76 -0.15 4.56
N LEU A 293 -15.72 -1.38 4.08
CA LEU A 293 -15.27 -1.72 2.74
C LEU A 293 -16.29 -2.68 2.13
N ARG A 294 -16.72 -2.38 0.91
CA ARG A 294 -17.58 -3.24 0.09
C ARG A 294 -16.92 -3.40 -1.25
N SER A 295 -16.71 -4.62 -1.71
CA SER A 295 -16.13 -4.85 -3.04
C SER A 295 -16.79 -6.01 -3.76
N ILE A 296 -16.94 -5.85 -5.07
CA ILE A 296 -17.45 -6.87 -6.00
C ILE A 296 -16.52 -6.89 -7.20
N ASN A 297 -15.88 -8.04 -7.42
CA ASN A 297 -14.84 -8.20 -8.43
C ASN A 297 -15.13 -9.42 -9.29
N PHE A 298 -15.33 -9.20 -10.58
CA PHE A 298 -15.30 -10.21 -11.63
C PHE A 298 -13.92 -10.17 -12.26
N THR A 299 -13.11 -11.20 -12.09
CA THR A 299 -11.72 -11.18 -12.57
C THR A 299 -11.58 -12.09 -13.78
N ASN A 300 -11.24 -11.48 -14.92
CA ASN A 300 -10.92 -12.19 -16.15
C ASN A 300 -11.98 -13.24 -16.54
N VAL A 301 -13.23 -12.80 -16.56
CA VAL A 301 -14.37 -13.54 -17.10
C VAL A 301 -14.10 -13.81 -18.57
N ARG A 302 -14.04 -15.07 -18.95
CA ARG A 302 -13.67 -15.49 -20.30
C ARG A 302 -14.31 -16.80 -20.69
N LYS A 303 -14.36 -17.06 -22.00
CA LYS A 303 -14.78 -18.35 -22.54
C LYS A 303 -13.55 -19.16 -22.92
N GLU A 304 -13.35 -20.29 -22.27
CA GLU A 304 -12.34 -21.27 -22.70
C GLU A 304 -12.79 -21.99 -23.96
N ARG A 305 -11.80 -22.37 -24.75
CA ARG A 305 -12.04 -23.07 -26.00
C ARG A 305 -12.23 -24.57 -25.73
N THR A 306 -13.44 -25.08 -25.96
CA THR A 306 -13.79 -26.49 -25.68
C THR A 306 -13.53 -27.44 -26.85
N ASN A 307 -13.55 -26.96 -28.10
CA ASN A 307 -13.19 -27.76 -29.27
C ASN A 307 -11.80 -27.37 -29.78
N THR A 308 -10.82 -28.25 -29.65
CA THR A 308 -9.41 -28.02 -30.06
C THR A 308 -9.12 -28.23 -31.54
N ASP A 309 -10.06 -28.81 -32.31
CA ASP A 309 -9.80 -29.26 -33.68
C ASP A 309 -9.87 -28.11 -34.70
N ARG A 310 -10.63 -27.06 -34.41
CA ARG A 310 -10.74 -25.87 -35.29
C ARG A 310 -9.49 -24.97 -35.22
N ALA A 311 -9.23 -24.14 -36.21
CA ALA A 311 -8.22 -23.08 -36.03
C ALA A 311 -8.85 -21.93 -35.21
N PRO A 312 -8.10 -21.27 -34.29
CA PRO A 312 -8.63 -20.09 -33.61
C PRO A 312 -8.83 -18.97 -34.63
N MET A 313 -10.03 -18.39 -34.63
CA MET A 313 -10.39 -17.27 -35.51
C MET A 313 -10.32 -15.94 -34.74
N PRO A 314 -10.03 -14.81 -35.43
CA PRO A 314 -9.94 -13.51 -34.77
C PRO A 314 -11.21 -13.09 -34.03
N TRP A 315 -12.39 -13.48 -34.54
CA TRP A 315 -13.70 -13.15 -33.96
C TRP A 315 -14.18 -14.15 -32.91
N ASP A 316 -13.36 -15.15 -32.52
CA ASP A 316 -13.73 -16.08 -31.46
C ASP A 316 -13.86 -15.34 -30.12
N ILE A 317 -14.98 -15.55 -29.43
CA ILE A 317 -15.25 -14.97 -28.11
C ILE A 317 -14.19 -15.40 -27.08
N SER A 318 -13.53 -16.55 -27.27
CA SER A 318 -12.44 -17.01 -26.41
C SER A 318 -11.19 -16.12 -26.42
N ASN A 319 -11.09 -15.20 -27.39
CA ASN A 319 -10.02 -14.20 -27.42
C ASN A 319 -10.31 -13.03 -26.46
N PHE A 320 -11.54 -12.91 -25.94
CA PHE A 320 -11.94 -11.82 -25.05
C PHE A 320 -11.90 -12.25 -23.57
N GLY A 321 -11.47 -11.32 -22.73
CA GLY A 321 -11.54 -11.39 -21.28
C GLY A 321 -12.10 -10.08 -20.73
N LEU A 322 -12.95 -10.18 -19.71
CA LEU A 322 -13.57 -9.05 -19.05
C LEU A 322 -13.23 -9.06 -17.55
N THR A 323 -12.76 -7.94 -17.03
CA THR A 323 -12.61 -7.72 -15.59
C THR A 323 -13.43 -6.52 -15.19
N TYR A 324 -14.22 -6.64 -14.13
CA TYR A 324 -14.97 -5.53 -13.57
C TYR A 324 -14.82 -5.56 -12.05
N VAL A 325 -14.34 -4.46 -11.48
CA VAL A 325 -14.09 -4.29 -10.05
C VAL A 325 -14.86 -3.05 -9.62
N TRP A 326 -15.70 -3.23 -8.61
CA TRP A 326 -16.37 -2.16 -7.91
C TRP A 326 -15.97 -2.23 -6.43
N GLU A 327 -15.48 -1.14 -5.88
CA GLU A 327 -15.05 -1.02 -4.50
C GLU A 327 -15.58 0.29 -3.91
N GLU A 328 -16.16 0.22 -2.72
CA GLU A 328 -16.60 1.37 -1.95
C GLU A 328 -16.01 1.25 -0.55
N GLY A 329 -15.09 2.15 -0.23
CA GLY A 329 -14.62 2.38 1.13
C GLY A 329 -15.35 3.58 1.72
N GLU A 330 -15.81 3.48 2.96
CA GLU A 330 -16.39 4.61 3.69
C GLU A 330 -15.78 4.67 5.08
N ARG A 331 -15.30 5.86 5.47
CA ARG A 331 -14.81 6.14 6.81
C ARG A 331 -15.60 7.30 7.40
N ARG A 332 -16.00 7.19 8.65
CA ARG A 332 -16.54 8.28 9.45
C ARG A 332 -15.85 8.30 10.80
N ASP A 333 -15.68 9.48 11.34
CA ASP A 333 -15.02 9.70 12.62
C ASP A 333 -15.61 10.96 13.30
N PRO A 334 -15.12 11.33 14.49
CA PRO A 334 -15.63 12.49 15.20
C PRO A 334 -15.55 13.80 14.41
N PHE A 335 -14.58 13.96 13.50
CA PHE A 335 -14.35 15.18 12.74
C PHE A 335 -14.92 15.12 11.31
N ILE A 336 -14.98 13.92 10.74
CA ILE A 336 -15.44 13.62 9.37
C ILE A 336 -16.81 12.95 9.44
N GLU A 337 -17.81 13.60 8.83
CA GLU A 337 -19.17 13.05 8.74
C GLU A 337 -19.18 11.78 7.88
N TYR A 338 -18.53 11.85 6.72
CA TYR A 338 -18.16 10.69 5.92
C TYR A 338 -17.02 11.03 4.96
N ASP A 339 -16.18 10.05 4.68
CA ASP A 339 -15.14 10.03 3.66
C ASP A 339 -15.36 8.77 2.82
N ARG A 340 -15.96 8.95 1.64
CA ARG A 340 -16.39 7.86 0.77
C ARG A 340 -15.51 7.80 -0.45
N LEU A 341 -14.81 6.68 -0.63
CA LEU A 341 -13.97 6.38 -1.77
C LEU A 341 -14.62 5.29 -2.63
N ARG A 342 -15.05 5.65 -3.83
CA ARG A 342 -15.57 4.73 -4.84
C ARG A 342 -14.53 4.48 -5.91
N ARG A 343 -14.24 3.22 -6.20
CA ARG A 343 -13.37 2.79 -7.30
C ARG A 343 -14.15 1.87 -8.23
N GLN A 344 -14.09 2.18 -9.52
CA GLN A 344 -14.71 1.42 -10.59
C GLN A 344 -13.63 1.15 -11.64
N ARG A 345 -13.26 -0.11 -11.81
CA ARG A 345 -12.26 -0.53 -12.78
C ARG A 345 -12.86 -1.54 -13.74
N GLY A 346 -12.92 -1.18 -15.01
CA GLY A 346 -13.34 -2.06 -16.10
C GLY A 346 -12.18 -2.33 -17.03
N VAL A 347 -11.86 -3.59 -17.28
CA VAL A 347 -10.80 -4.01 -18.21
C VAL A 347 -11.39 -4.96 -19.24
N VAL A 348 -11.16 -4.66 -20.51
CA VAL A 348 -11.42 -5.58 -21.62
C VAL A 348 -10.10 -5.94 -22.26
N THR A 349 -9.81 -7.23 -22.30
CA THR A 349 -8.63 -7.79 -22.95
C THR A 349 -9.06 -8.57 -24.18
N TYR A 350 -8.42 -8.31 -25.31
CA TYR A 350 -8.51 -9.09 -26.53
C TYR A 350 -7.13 -9.66 -26.81
N SER A 351 -7.01 -10.98 -26.94
CA SER A 351 -5.75 -11.67 -27.24
C SER A 351 -6.00 -12.75 -28.27
N TYR A 352 -5.57 -12.48 -29.50
CA TYR A 352 -5.64 -13.41 -30.60
C TYR A 352 -4.24 -13.91 -30.95
N SER A 353 -4.10 -15.22 -31.12
CA SER A 353 -2.88 -15.84 -31.63
C SER A 353 -3.21 -16.93 -32.63
N ARG A 354 -2.37 -17.07 -33.65
CA ARG A 354 -2.49 -18.09 -34.69
C ARG A 354 -1.21 -18.90 -34.81
N LYS A 355 -1.34 -20.16 -35.23
CA LYS A 355 -0.19 -20.94 -35.67
C LYS A 355 0.38 -20.25 -36.93
N GLY A 356 1.65 -19.85 -36.87
CA GLY A 356 2.32 -19.16 -37.97
C GLY A 356 2.33 -20.01 -39.24
N GLY A 357 2.22 -19.37 -40.40
CA GLY A 357 2.30 -20.02 -41.71
C GLY A 357 3.20 -19.19 -42.62
N PHE A 358 4.33 -19.76 -43.02
CA PHE A 358 5.25 -19.12 -43.95
C PHE A 358 4.95 -19.61 -45.36
N ILE A 359 4.85 -18.68 -46.31
CA ILE A 359 4.72 -19.00 -47.73
C ILE A 359 6.13 -19.05 -48.31
N GLU A 360 6.48 -20.17 -48.94
CA GLU A 360 7.80 -20.43 -49.56
C GLU A 360 7.64 -20.57 -51.08
N PRO A 361 7.46 -19.46 -51.82
CA PRO A 361 7.05 -19.51 -53.23
C PRO A 361 8.11 -20.12 -54.16
N LEU A 362 9.39 -19.98 -53.82
CA LEU A 362 10.52 -20.36 -54.67
C LEU A 362 11.11 -21.74 -54.31
N LYS A 363 10.50 -22.46 -53.37
CA LYS A 363 11.03 -23.73 -52.84
C LYS A 363 11.17 -24.83 -53.91
N LYS A 364 10.29 -24.84 -54.91
CA LYS A 364 10.24 -25.86 -55.96
C LYS A 364 11.12 -25.56 -57.19
N LEU A 365 11.81 -24.42 -57.23
CA LEU A 365 12.57 -24.00 -58.40
C LEU A 365 13.95 -24.67 -58.53
N SER A 366 14.58 -25.05 -57.41
CA SER A 366 15.87 -25.75 -57.44
C SER A 366 16.18 -26.39 -56.08
N ASP A 367 16.70 -27.63 -56.11
CA ASP A 367 17.24 -28.32 -54.93
C ASP A 367 18.73 -28.00 -54.69
N SER A 368 19.32 -27.11 -55.48
CA SER A 368 20.73 -26.73 -55.35
C SER A 368 20.98 -25.99 -54.03
N GLU A 369 21.90 -26.53 -53.23
CA GLU A 369 22.33 -25.98 -51.94
C GLU A 369 22.88 -24.53 -52.08
N TRP A 370 23.40 -24.18 -53.26
CA TRP A 370 23.94 -22.85 -53.57
C TRP A 370 22.87 -21.78 -53.79
N LEU A 371 21.67 -22.18 -54.23
CA LEU A 371 20.53 -21.27 -54.43
C LEU A 371 19.64 -21.17 -53.19
N GLY A 372 20.07 -21.78 -52.07
CA GLY A 372 19.30 -21.87 -50.82
C GLY A 372 18.79 -20.53 -50.28
N LEU A 373 19.49 -19.42 -50.51
CA LEU A 373 19.05 -18.08 -50.09
C LEU A 373 17.80 -17.60 -50.85
N ILE A 374 17.69 -17.95 -52.13
CA ILE A 374 16.59 -17.55 -53.01
C ILE A 374 15.45 -18.56 -52.90
N THR A 375 15.77 -19.87 -52.95
CA THR A 375 14.75 -20.94 -52.90
C THR A 375 14.08 -21.05 -51.53
N ASN A 376 14.78 -20.72 -50.44
CA ASN A 376 14.19 -20.68 -49.08
C ASN A 376 13.65 -19.29 -48.70
N PHE A 377 13.48 -18.38 -49.67
CA PHE A 377 12.78 -17.13 -49.41
C PHE A 377 11.39 -17.45 -48.87
N ASN A 378 11.06 -16.83 -47.73
CA ASN A 378 9.83 -17.07 -47.04
C ASN A 378 9.32 -15.77 -46.45
N PHE A 379 8.00 -15.61 -46.47
CA PHE A 379 7.34 -14.49 -45.84
C PHE A 379 6.03 -14.94 -45.21
N ASN A 380 5.56 -14.15 -44.24
CA ASN A 380 4.31 -14.37 -43.56
C ASN A 380 3.47 -13.09 -43.69
N PRO A 381 2.34 -13.13 -44.42
CA PRO A 381 1.54 -11.94 -44.68
C PRO A 381 0.70 -11.50 -43.47
N LEU A 382 0.52 -12.35 -42.46
CA LEU A 382 -0.35 -12.08 -41.32
C LEU A 382 0.41 -12.16 -39.99
N PRO A 383 0.10 -11.29 -39.03
CA PRO A 383 0.74 -11.32 -37.73
C PRO A 383 0.48 -12.64 -37.00
N ASN A 384 1.39 -13.01 -36.10
CA ASN A 384 1.32 -14.24 -35.33
C ASN A 384 0.37 -14.07 -34.13
N SER A 385 0.42 -12.90 -33.49
CA SER A 385 -0.50 -12.55 -32.42
C SER A 385 -0.76 -11.06 -32.37
N PHE A 386 -1.97 -10.72 -31.96
CA PHE A 386 -2.37 -9.36 -31.65
C PHE A 386 -3.09 -9.35 -30.30
N GLY A 387 -2.67 -8.45 -29.43
CA GLY A 387 -3.24 -8.20 -28.14
C GLY A 387 -3.67 -6.75 -28.04
N PHE A 388 -4.85 -6.52 -27.48
CA PHE A 388 -5.38 -5.21 -27.16
C PHE A 388 -5.99 -5.27 -25.77
N GLN A 389 -5.65 -4.33 -24.91
CA GLN A 389 -6.24 -4.18 -23.60
C GLN A 389 -6.72 -2.75 -23.45
N THR A 390 -7.93 -2.57 -22.94
CA THR A 390 -8.47 -1.27 -22.58
C THR A 390 -8.93 -1.32 -21.13
N GLU A 391 -8.46 -0.37 -20.33
CA GLU A 391 -8.74 -0.25 -18.91
C GLU A 391 -9.31 1.14 -18.63
N LEU A 392 -10.52 1.18 -18.09
CA LEU A 392 -11.15 2.36 -17.51
C LEU A 392 -11.05 2.24 -16.00
N ASN A 393 -10.45 3.22 -15.34
CA ASN A 393 -10.30 3.24 -13.89
C ASN A 393 -10.77 4.59 -13.35
N ARG A 394 -11.98 4.60 -12.76
CA ARG A 394 -12.59 5.77 -12.15
C ARG A 394 -12.49 5.65 -10.64
N GLN A 395 -11.86 6.65 -10.03
CA GLN A 395 -11.80 6.86 -8.59
C GLN A 395 -12.50 8.17 -8.27
N PHE A 396 -13.45 8.10 -7.36
CA PHE A 396 -14.21 9.24 -6.87
C PHE A 396 -14.20 9.21 -5.34
N GLN A 397 -13.60 10.22 -4.72
CA GLN A 397 -13.59 10.39 -3.28
C GLN A 397 -14.38 11.63 -2.91
N GLU A 398 -15.19 11.52 -1.87
CA GLU A 398 -16.00 12.59 -1.31
C GLU A 398 -15.78 12.61 0.20
N THR A 399 -15.28 13.74 0.71
CA THR A 399 -15.00 13.92 2.13
C THR A 399 -15.81 15.10 2.65
N LYS A 400 -16.67 14.86 3.64
CA LYS A 400 -17.49 15.88 4.30
C LYS A 400 -17.10 16.04 5.76
N TYR A 401 -16.74 17.26 6.16
CA TYR A 401 -16.37 17.62 7.53
C TYR A 401 -17.56 18.11 8.33
N ARG A 402 -17.59 17.78 9.63
CA ARG A 402 -18.71 18.16 10.51
C ARG A 402 -18.72 19.64 10.93
N PHE A 403 -17.57 20.33 10.87
CA PHE A 403 -17.36 21.63 11.54
C PHE A 403 -17.48 22.88 10.64
N ALA A 404 -17.84 22.75 9.36
CA ALA A 404 -17.76 23.86 8.38
C ALA A 404 -19.13 24.44 7.91
N GLY A 405 -20.13 24.47 8.80
CA GLY A 405 -21.44 25.10 8.53
C GLY A 405 -22.41 24.24 7.70
N THR A 406 -23.57 24.82 7.34
CA THR A 406 -24.66 24.09 6.66
C THR A 406 -24.52 24.01 5.15
N ASN A 407 -23.73 24.90 4.53
CA ASN A 407 -23.55 24.90 3.08
C ASN A 407 -22.53 23.82 2.66
N PRO A 408 -22.94 22.80 1.88
CA PRO A 408 -22.06 21.72 1.43
C PRO A 408 -20.80 22.18 0.69
N PHE A 409 -20.84 23.35 0.03
CA PHE A 409 -19.72 23.91 -0.71
C PHE A 409 -18.49 24.16 0.17
N PHE A 410 -18.67 24.55 1.43
CA PHE A 410 -17.56 24.87 2.34
C PHE A 410 -17.08 23.69 3.19
N ASN A 411 -17.86 22.60 3.24
CA ASN A 411 -17.58 21.46 4.11
C ASN A 411 -17.35 20.13 3.37
N THR A 412 -17.63 20.07 2.06
CA THR A 412 -17.51 18.86 1.23
C THR A 412 -16.45 19.03 0.15
N PHE A 413 -15.50 18.10 0.11
CA PHE A 413 -14.38 18.09 -0.83
C PHE A 413 -14.41 16.86 -1.72
N PHE A 414 -14.00 17.00 -2.98
CA PHE A 414 -14.01 15.90 -3.94
C PHE A 414 -12.63 15.71 -4.56
N ILE A 415 -12.22 14.45 -4.67
CA ILE A 415 -11.04 14.04 -5.43
C ILE A 415 -11.50 13.07 -6.51
N LYS A 416 -11.34 13.47 -7.77
CA LYS A 416 -11.71 12.65 -8.93
C LYS A 416 -10.46 12.28 -9.71
N ARG A 417 -10.38 11.00 -10.09
CA ARG A 417 -9.34 10.50 -10.98
C ARG A 417 -9.96 9.45 -11.88
N PHE A 418 -10.16 9.81 -13.14
CA PHE A 418 -10.67 8.88 -14.14
C PHE A 418 -9.63 8.69 -15.24
N THR A 419 -8.95 7.56 -15.24
CA THR A 419 -7.97 7.21 -16.27
C THR A 419 -8.54 6.20 -17.26
N TRP A 420 -8.07 6.30 -18.49
CA TRP A 420 -8.32 5.35 -19.54
C TRP A 420 -7.01 4.95 -20.19
N ASP A 421 -6.57 3.72 -19.92
CA ASP A 421 -5.33 3.14 -20.39
C ASP A 421 -5.63 2.13 -21.51
N ARG A 422 -4.89 2.21 -22.62
CA ARG A 422 -5.02 1.33 -23.78
C ARG A 422 -3.66 0.78 -24.15
N SER A 423 -3.50 -0.53 -24.13
CA SER A 423 -2.26 -1.22 -24.48
C SER A 423 -2.46 -2.10 -25.70
N TYR A 424 -1.47 -2.10 -26.58
CA TYR A 424 -1.45 -2.84 -27.83
C TYR A 424 -0.18 -3.67 -27.89
N SER A 425 -0.29 -4.91 -28.34
CA SER A 425 0.86 -5.80 -28.54
C SER A 425 0.70 -6.56 -29.85
N LEU A 426 1.65 -6.40 -30.76
CA LEU A 426 1.66 -7.05 -32.07
C LEU A 426 2.96 -7.83 -32.21
N ASN A 427 2.87 -9.14 -32.40
CA ASN A 427 4.00 -9.98 -32.76
C ASN A 427 3.82 -10.47 -34.19
N TRP A 428 4.78 -10.18 -35.05
CA TRP A 428 4.75 -10.54 -36.46
C TRP A 428 6.12 -11.05 -36.91
N ASP A 429 6.21 -12.36 -37.09
CA ASP A 429 7.32 -13.00 -37.77
C ASP A 429 7.16 -12.80 -39.27
N LEU A 430 7.58 -11.65 -39.80
CA LEU A 430 7.54 -11.31 -41.23
C LEU A 430 8.19 -12.39 -42.10
N SER A 431 9.26 -13.01 -41.60
CA SER A 431 9.87 -14.23 -42.16
C SER A 431 10.51 -15.04 -41.03
N LYS A 432 11.03 -16.24 -41.31
CA LYS A 432 11.85 -17.03 -40.37
C LYS A 432 13.05 -16.25 -39.84
N ASN A 433 13.50 -15.25 -40.60
CA ASN A 433 14.69 -14.46 -40.34
C ASN A 433 14.37 -13.06 -39.80
N ILE A 434 13.16 -12.54 -40.02
CA ILE A 434 12.76 -11.19 -39.63
C ILE A 434 11.57 -11.28 -38.68
N LYS A 435 11.77 -10.84 -37.43
CA LYS A 435 10.75 -10.82 -36.38
C LYS A 435 10.49 -9.41 -35.92
N LEU A 436 9.27 -8.94 -36.12
CA LEU A 436 8.77 -7.64 -35.69
C LEU A 436 7.95 -7.81 -34.40
N ARG A 437 8.23 -6.97 -33.42
CA ARG A 437 7.40 -6.79 -32.23
C ARG A 437 7.06 -5.32 -32.08
N PHE A 438 5.80 -5.00 -31.87
CA PHE A 438 5.33 -3.64 -31.65
C PHE A 438 4.43 -3.61 -30.43
N ASN A 439 4.83 -2.86 -29.40
CA ASN A 439 4.02 -2.63 -28.21
C ASN A 439 3.73 -1.14 -28.10
N ALA A 440 2.50 -0.75 -27.82
CA ALA A 440 2.13 0.64 -27.61
C ALA A 440 1.21 0.78 -26.40
N ASP A 441 1.40 1.83 -25.61
CA ASP A 441 0.56 2.23 -24.49
C ASP A 441 0.06 3.65 -24.74
N ASN A 442 -1.23 3.88 -24.57
CA ASN A 442 -1.86 5.20 -24.59
C ASN A 442 -2.62 5.40 -23.28
N ARG A 443 -2.17 6.35 -22.48
CA ARG A 443 -2.80 6.77 -21.24
C ARG A 443 -3.51 8.09 -21.44
N SER A 444 -4.80 8.09 -21.13
CA SER A 444 -5.68 9.24 -21.20
C SER A 444 -6.36 9.49 -19.86
N VAL A 445 -6.83 10.72 -19.66
CA VAL A 445 -7.68 11.12 -18.54
C VAL A 445 -9.05 11.48 -19.10
N VAL A 446 -10.11 10.99 -18.46
CA VAL A 446 -11.49 11.37 -18.79
C VAL A 446 -11.83 12.54 -17.88
N ASP A 447 -12.00 13.73 -18.46
CA ASP A 447 -12.30 14.93 -17.69
C ASP A 447 -13.74 14.87 -17.15
N GLU A 448 -13.93 15.33 -15.92
CA GLU A 448 -15.23 15.43 -15.25
C GLU A 448 -15.44 16.86 -14.76
N LEU A 449 -16.67 17.37 -14.86
CA LEU A 449 -17.01 18.69 -14.31
C LEU A 449 -16.91 18.70 -12.77
N PRO A 450 -16.68 19.86 -12.14
CA PRO A 450 -16.74 19.99 -10.69
C PRO A 450 -18.14 19.64 -10.15
N GLU A 451 -18.22 19.28 -8.86
CA GLU A 451 -19.51 18.97 -8.21
C GLU A 451 -20.31 20.23 -7.85
N PHE A 452 -19.60 21.34 -7.64
CA PHE A 452 -20.18 22.64 -7.39
C PHE A 452 -19.64 23.64 -8.41
N ASP A 453 -20.52 24.53 -8.86
CA ASP A 453 -20.14 25.67 -9.68
C ASP A 453 -19.38 26.68 -8.81
N PRO A 454 -18.14 27.09 -9.17
CA PRO A 454 -17.36 28.01 -8.35
C PRO A 454 -17.91 29.43 -8.29
N GLU A 455 -18.71 29.86 -9.28
CA GLU A 455 -19.30 31.21 -9.33
C GLU A 455 -20.59 31.26 -8.52
N THR A 456 -21.46 30.27 -8.67
CA THR A 456 -22.77 30.25 -7.99
C THR A 456 -22.74 29.52 -6.65
N MET A 457 -21.70 28.72 -6.38
CA MET A 457 -21.57 27.83 -5.23
C MET A 457 -22.70 26.78 -5.11
N LEU A 458 -23.46 26.58 -6.19
CA LEU A 458 -24.56 25.63 -6.24
C LEU A 458 -24.10 24.28 -6.83
N PRO A 459 -24.77 23.17 -6.47
CA PRO A 459 -24.49 21.87 -7.07
C PRO A 459 -24.65 21.92 -8.58
N THR A 460 -23.65 21.43 -9.31
CA THR A 460 -23.74 21.31 -10.77
C THR A 460 -24.80 20.26 -11.14
N PRO A 461 -25.75 20.56 -12.03
CA PRO A 461 -26.80 19.61 -12.39
C PRO A 461 -26.27 18.26 -12.91
N GLU A 462 -26.81 17.16 -12.39
CA GLU A 462 -26.35 15.80 -12.72
C GLU A 462 -26.45 15.48 -14.22
N ALA A 463 -27.48 16.01 -14.89
CA ALA A 463 -27.65 15.84 -16.33
C ALA A 463 -26.47 16.40 -17.13
N VAL A 464 -25.99 17.60 -16.77
CA VAL A 464 -24.87 18.29 -17.42
C VAL A 464 -23.57 17.54 -17.16
N LYS A 465 -23.33 17.12 -15.90
CA LYS A 465 -22.15 16.30 -15.55
C LYS A 465 -22.09 15.00 -16.34
N ARG A 466 -23.24 14.31 -16.45
CA ARG A 466 -23.34 13.05 -17.20
C ARG A 466 -23.12 13.24 -18.69
N GLU A 467 -23.68 14.29 -19.29
CA GLU A 467 -23.48 14.61 -20.70
C GLU A 467 -22.00 14.88 -21.01
N TYR A 468 -21.35 15.73 -20.22
CA TYR A 468 -19.92 16.02 -20.35
C TYR A 468 -19.03 14.79 -20.18
N LEU A 469 -19.36 13.92 -19.21
CA LEU A 469 -18.63 12.66 -19.01
C LEU A 469 -18.77 11.72 -20.22
N LEU A 470 -19.99 11.57 -20.75
CA LEU A 470 -20.25 10.72 -21.92
C LEU A 470 -19.56 11.26 -23.17
N GLU A 471 -19.52 12.59 -23.35
CA GLU A 471 -18.77 13.23 -24.43
C GLU A 471 -17.27 12.92 -24.31
N ASN A 472 -16.67 13.09 -23.14
CA ASN A 472 -15.27 12.76 -22.91
C ASN A 472 -14.96 11.28 -23.15
N LEU A 473 -15.87 10.37 -22.76
CA LEU A 473 -15.74 8.95 -23.06
C LEU A 473 -15.87 8.65 -24.56
N ARG A 474 -16.76 9.33 -25.28
CA ARG A 474 -16.85 9.20 -26.76
C ARG A 474 -15.58 9.70 -27.44
N ASN A 475 -14.95 10.74 -26.90
CA ASN A 475 -13.71 11.32 -27.39
C ASN A 475 -12.45 10.56 -26.91
N LEU A 476 -12.61 9.40 -26.26
CA LEU A 476 -11.52 8.54 -25.77
C LEU A 476 -10.64 9.17 -24.68
N GLY A 477 -11.16 10.19 -24.00
CA GLY A 477 -10.43 10.99 -23.02
C GLY A 477 -9.30 11.82 -23.63
N ARG A 478 -8.78 12.73 -22.83
CA ARG A 478 -7.65 13.58 -23.21
C ARG A 478 -6.35 12.82 -23.01
N PRO A 479 -5.52 12.63 -24.05
CA PRO A 479 -4.28 11.86 -23.93
C PRO A 479 -3.29 12.60 -23.03
N LYS A 480 -2.65 11.87 -22.12
CA LYS A 480 -1.60 12.37 -21.22
C LYS A 480 -0.24 11.77 -21.50
N GLN A 481 -0.21 10.53 -21.99
CA GLN A 481 1.03 9.88 -22.36
C GLN A 481 0.77 8.88 -23.48
N TYR A 482 1.65 8.84 -24.46
CA TYR A 482 1.69 7.77 -25.45
C TYR A 482 3.11 7.27 -25.57
N ARG A 483 3.29 5.95 -25.56
CA ARG A 483 4.60 5.32 -25.74
C ARG A 483 4.48 4.12 -26.64
N HIS A 484 5.45 3.91 -27.53
CA HIS A 484 5.58 2.64 -28.21
C HIS A 484 7.02 2.15 -28.26
N THR A 485 7.15 0.83 -28.42
CA THR A 485 8.41 0.15 -28.64
C THR A 485 8.27 -0.75 -29.86
N LEU A 486 9.03 -0.44 -30.90
CA LEU A 486 9.20 -1.26 -32.09
C LEU A 486 10.50 -2.03 -31.95
N THR A 487 10.47 -3.35 -32.09
CA THR A 487 11.67 -4.19 -32.10
C THR A 487 11.68 -5.06 -33.35
N LEU A 488 12.66 -4.83 -34.22
CA LEU A 488 12.92 -5.60 -35.42
C LEU A 488 14.17 -6.46 -35.20
N ASN A 489 14.03 -7.78 -35.22
CA ASN A 489 15.15 -8.71 -35.14
C ASN A 489 15.36 -9.36 -36.51
N TYR A 490 16.59 -9.28 -37.01
CA TYR A 490 17.02 -9.91 -38.25
C TYR A 490 18.10 -10.95 -37.96
N THR A 491 17.90 -12.19 -38.37
CA THR A 491 18.92 -13.24 -38.37
C THR A 491 19.32 -13.51 -39.79
N ALA A 492 20.57 -13.22 -40.15
CA ALA A 492 21.04 -13.40 -41.51
C ALA A 492 21.03 -14.91 -41.87
N PRO A 493 20.42 -15.32 -43.00
CA PRO A 493 20.32 -16.73 -43.41
C PRO A 493 21.65 -17.33 -43.93
N LEU A 494 22.79 -16.95 -43.38
CA LEU A 494 24.12 -17.39 -43.81
C LEU A 494 24.34 -18.90 -43.65
N LYS A 495 23.57 -19.55 -42.77
CA LYS A 495 23.52 -21.01 -42.63
C LYS A 495 22.97 -21.75 -43.85
N GLN A 496 22.26 -21.06 -44.74
CA GLN A 496 21.75 -21.63 -45.99
C GLN A 496 22.79 -21.56 -47.10
N PHE A 497 23.94 -20.91 -46.88
CA PHE A 497 25.01 -20.78 -47.86
C PHE A 497 26.20 -21.68 -47.46
N PRO A 498 26.53 -22.73 -48.24
CA PRO A 498 27.54 -23.72 -47.87
C PRO A 498 28.93 -23.19 -47.54
N LEU A 499 29.30 -21.98 -47.95
CA LEU A 499 30.59 -21.36 -47.59
C LEU A 499 30.55 -20.64 -46.22
N LEU A 500 29.39 -20.14 -45.80
CA LEU A 500 29.23 -19.23 -44.65
C LEU A 500 28.50 -19.84 -43.45
N GLU A 501 28.21 -21.15 -43.45
CA GLU A 501 27.53 -21.85 -42.34
C GLU A 501 28.20 -21.76 -40.95
N TRP A 502 29.47 -21.38 -40.92
CA TRP A 502 30.26 -21.16 -39.71
C TRP A 502 30.03 -19.76 -39.12
N VAL A 503 29.32 -18.88 -39.82
CA VAL A 503 28.99 -17.51 -39.41
C VAL A 503 27.52 -17.46 -39.00
N ASN A 504 27.24 -16.96 -37.80
CA ASN A 504 25.90 -16.65 -37.34
C ASN A 504 25.81 -15.15 -37.02
N ALA A 505 25.15 -14.40 -37.89
CA ALA A 505 24.99 -12.96 -37.75
C ALA A 505 23.54 -12.61 -37.40
N THR A 506 23.34 -11.89 -36.31
CA THR A 506 22.06 -11.34 -35.89
C THR A 506 22.17 -9.83 -35.76
N ALA A 507 21.11 -9.12 -36.17
CA ALA A 507 20.96 -7.70 -35.97
C ALA A 507 19.63 -7.43 -35.28
N SER A 508 19.58 -6.48 -34.36
CA SER A 508 18.36 -6.02 -33.71
C SER A 508 18.29 -4.51 -33.75
N TYR A 509 17.12 -4.00 -34.12
CA TYR A 509 16.80 -2.58 -34.07
C TYR A 509 15.60 -2.38 -33.14
N THR A 510 15.81 -1.63 -32.07
CA THR A 510 14.74 -1.23 -31.15
C THR A 510 14.55 0.27 -31.23
N ALA A 511 13.34 0.72 -31.55
CA ALA A 511 12.96 2.12 -31.51
C ALA A 511 11.89 2.33 -30.43
N ASN A 512 12.11 3.33 -29.58
CA ASN A 512 11.17 3.76 -28.57
C ASN A 512 10.74 5.19 -28.88
N TYR A 513 9.44 5.43 -28.85
CA TYR A 513 8.87 6.75 -28.93
C TYR A 513 8.04 7.00 -27.67
N GLN A 514 8.14 8.20 -27.11
CA GLN A 514 7.32 8.63 -26.00
C GLN A 514 6.88 10.07 -26.24
N TRP A 515 5.60 10.34 -25.98
CA TRP A 515 5.01 11.66 -25.96
C TRP A 515 4.33 11.84 -24.59
N ASP A 516 4.67 12.91 -23.90
CA ASP A 516 4.10 13.29 -22.62
C ASP A 516 3.42 14.65 -22.74
N ALA A 517 2.15 14.71 -22.33
CA ALA A 517 1.39 15.95 -22.35
C ALA A 517 1.86 16.92 -21.25
N ALA A 518 1.81 18.22 -21.53
CA ALA A 518 2.02 19.24 -20.53
C ALA A 518 0.97 19.19 -19.40
N SER A 519 1.30 19.80 -18.26
CA SER A 519 0.32 20.03 -17.20
C SER A 519 -0.72 21.06 -17.66
N GLU A 520 -1.97 20.90 -17.23
CA GLU A 520 -3.05 21.84 -17.52
C GLU A 520 -3.07 23.05 -16.58
N THR A 521 -2.14 23.13 -15.64
CA THR A 521 -1.98 24.28 -14.75
C THR A 521 -1.70 25.54 -15.57
N GLU A 522 -2.24 26.66 -15.12
CA GLU A 522 -1.99 27.97 -15.72
C GLU A 522 -0.47 28.24 -15.78
N GLY A 523 0.03 28.70 -16.93
CA GLY A 523 1.47 28.85 -17.22
C GLY A 523 2.17 27.60 -17.75
N ALA A 524 1.81 26.39 -17.29
CA ALA A 524 2.44 25.14 -17.75
C ALA A 524 1.96 24.72 -19.15
N ARG A 525 0.71 25.07 -19.54
CA ARG A 525 0.16 24.79 -20.88
C ARG A 525 0.99 25.43 -22.00
N ALA A 526 1.56 26.61 -21.77
CA ALA A 526 2.36 27.33 -22.75
C ALA A 526 3.75 26.70 -22.99
N LEU A 527 4.20 25.83 -22.08
CA LEU A 527 5.51 25.17 -22.17
C LEU A 527 5.56 24.02 -23.17
N GLY A 528 4.41 23.59 -23.71
CA GLY A 528 4.29 22.52 -24.70
C GLY A 528 4.58 21.11 -24.17
N ASN A 529 4.31 20.12 -25.01
CA ASN A 529 4.49 18.70 -24.71
C ASN A 529 5.96 18.28 -24.86
N VAL A 530 6.30 17.09 -24.42
CA VAL A 530 7.66 16.54 -24.57
C VAL A 530 7.62 15.29 -25.44
N ILE A 531 8.45 15.24 -26.47
CA ILE A 531 8.70 14.03 -27.26
C ILE A 531 10.08 13.48 -26.94
N GLN A 532 10.17 12.17 -26.83
CA GLN A 532 11.43 11.44 -26.68
C GLN A 532 11.49 10.33 -27.72
N ASN A 533 12.63 10.20 -28.38
CA ASN A 533 12.93 9.09 -29.28
C ASN A 533 14.23 8.42 -28.83
N ARG A 534 14.23 7.10 -28.70
CA ARG A 534 15.45 6.32 -28.47
C ARG A 534 15.56 5.24 -29.53
N GLN A 535 16.77 5.03 -30.02
CA GLN A 535 17.07 4.00 -31.00
C GLN A 535 18.24 3.19 -30.51
N LYS A 536 18.11 1.87 -30.52
CA LYS A 536 19.15 0.92 -30.19
C LYS A 536 19.39 0.01 -31.37
N ARG A 537 20.62 0.03 -31.89
CA ARG A 537 21.07 -0.82 -32.99
C ARG A 537 22.09 -1.78 -32.42
N GLN A 538 21.87 -3.07 -32.58
CA GLN A 538 22.85 -4.07 -32.18
C GLN A 538 23.09 -5.05 -33.30
N ALA A 539 24.33 -5.48 -33.45
CA ALA A 539 24.73 -6.54 -34.36
C ALA A 539 25.65 -7.50 -33.60
N ASN A 540 25.36 -8.79 -33.68
CA ASN A 540 26.18 -9.83 -33.09
C ASN A 540 26.59 -10.81 -34.19
N VAL A 541 27.88 -11.07 -34.30
CA VAL A 541 28.45 -12.03 -35.25
C VAL A 541 29.20 -13.09 -34.44
N ASP A 542 28.65 -14.29 -34.42
CA ASP A 542 29.29 -15.47 -33.85
C ASP A 542 29.98 -16.26 -34.97
N LEU A 543 31.29 -16.44 -34.85
CA LEU A 543 32.14 -17.19 -35.76
C LEU A 543 32.51 -18.53 -35.10
N ASP A 544 32.03 -19.64 -35.66
CA ASP A 544 32.29 -21.00 -35.21
C ASP A 544 33.38 -21.65 -36.09
N PHE A 545 34.63 -21.43 -35.72
CA PHE A 545 35.78 -21.90 -36.48
C PHE A 545 35.91 -23.44 -36.45
N GLU A 546 35.33 -24.13 -35.45
CA GLU A 546 35.28 -25.60 -35.48
C GLU A 546 34.52 -26.10 -36.72
N LYS A 547 33.40 -25.44 -37.06
CA LYS A 547 32.65 -25.74 -38.30
C LYS A 547 33.45 -25.38 -39.54
N LEU A 548 34.14 -24.24 -39.55
CA LEU A 548 35.01 -23.83 -40.66
C LEU A 548 36.11 -24.87 -40.92
N TYR A 549 36.83 -25.27 -39.88
CA TYR A 549 37.93 -26.24 -39.96
C TYR A 549 37.41 -27.63 -40.37
N ASN A 550 36.23 -28.03 -39.90
CA ASN A 550 35.63 -29.31 -40.26
C ASN A 550 35.17 -29.41 -41.72
N LYS A 551 35.18 -28.31 -42.51
CA LYS A 551 34.91 -28.35 -43.96
C LYS A 551 36.05 -28.97 -44.76
N SER A 552 37.30 -28.79 -44.33
CA SER A 552 38.43 -29.47 -44.95
C SER A 552 38.55 -30.88 -44.38
N LYS A 553 38.52 -31.91 -45.24
CA LYS A 553 38.69 -33.32 -44.83
C LYS A 553 39.98 -33.51 -44.02
N TYR A 554 41.04 -32.78 -44.37
CA TYR A 554 42.33 -32.79 -43.71
C TYR A 554 42.28 -32.17 -42.30
N LEU A 555 41.71 -30.98 -42.16
CA LEU A 555 41.62 -30.28 -40.87
C LEU A 555 40.62 -30.94 -39.90
N LYS A 556 39.56 -31.57 -40.44
CA LYS A 556 38.59 -32.37 -39.66
C LYS A 556 39.25 -33.54 -38.93
N GLU A 557 40.18 -34.25 -39.58
CA GLU A 557 40.93 -35.36 -38.97
C GLU A 557 41.94 -34.91 -37.91
N ILE A 558 42.43 -33.66 -38.00
CA ILE A 558 43.32 -33.04 -37.00
C ILE A 558 42.52 -32.51 -35.79
N ASN A 559 41.33 -31.95 -36.05
CA ASN A 559 40.43 -31.40 -35.02
C ASN A 559 39.68 -32.49 -34.23
N ALA A 560 39.44 -33.67 -34.84
CA ALA A 560 38.79 -34.80 -34.18
C ALA A 560 39.56 -35.23 -32.92
N ARG A 561 38.87 -35.26 -31.76
CA ARG A 561 39.45 -35.80 -30.53
C ARG A 561 39.83 -37.27 -30.76
N PRO A 562 41.06 -37.70 -30.39
CA PRO A 562 41.41 -39.11 -30.48
C PRO A 562 40.41 -39.90 -29.65
N ARG A 563 39.73 -40.87 -30.28
CA ARG A 563 38.88 -41.84 -29.58
C ARG A 563 39.77 -42.55 -28.56
N ARG A 564 39.65 -42.18 -27.29
CA ARG A 564 40.15 -42.99 -26.18
C ARG A 564 39.33 -44.28 -26.22
N GLY A 565 39.94 -45.34 -26.75
CA GLY A 565 39.40 -46.69 -26.65
C GLY A 565 39.21 -47.02 -25.18
N ARG A 566 37.95 -47.05 -24.74
CA ARG A 566 37.57 -47.61 -23.45
C ARG A 566 37.79 -49.11 -23.60
N GLY A 567 38.94 -49.59 -23.14
CA GLY A 567 39.23 -51.02 -23.06
C GLY A 567 38.17 -51.70 -22.21
N GLY A 568 37.35 -52.53 -22.85
CA GLY A 568 36.41 -53.40 -22.17
C GLY A 568 37.16 -54.48 -21.40
N ARG A 569 36.85 -54.63 -20.11
CA ARG A 569 37.07 -55.88 -19.37
C ARG A 569 35.80 -56.72 -19.49
N PRO A 570 35.90 -58.04 -19.75
CA PRO A 570 34.73 -58.90 -19.89
C PRO A 570 34.25 -59.38 -18.52
N GLY A 571 32.93 -59.30 -18.29
CA GLY A 571 32.26 -59.83 -17.11
C GLY A 571 30.84 -60.27 -17.49
N ALA A 572 30.54 -61.53 -17.19
CA ALA A 572 29.45 -62.33 -17.70
C ALA A 572 28.07 -62.05 -17.06
N GLY A 573 27.00 -62.49 -17.74
CA GLY A 573 25.67 -62.70 -17.16
C GLY A 573 24.52 -62.50 -18.15
N PRO A 574 23.73 -63.53 -18.52
CA PRO A 574 22.69 -63.45 -19.55
C PRO A 574 21.28 -63.25 -18.96
N SER A 575 20.42 -62.46 -19.61
CA SER A 575 18.97 -62.68 -19.52
C SER A 575 18.18 -62.14 -20.74
N ARG A 576 17.53 -63.12 -21.39
CA ARG A 576 16.15 -63.16 -21.92
C ARG A 576 15.60 -62.02 -22.83
N ARG A 577 15.33 -62.44 -24.08
CA ARG A 577 14.20 -62.08 -25.00
C ARG A 577 12.82 -61.98 -24.31
N PRO A 578 11.71 -61.49 -24.93
CA PRO A 578 11.35 -61.46 -26.38
C PRO A 578 10.78 -60.10 -26.89
N SER A 579 10.86 -59.69 -28.16
CA SER A 579 10.21 -60.10 -29.43
C SER A 579 8.72 -59.72 -29.62
N GLY A 580 8.44 -58.98 -30.71
CA GLY A 580 7.18 -58.88 -31.48
C GLY A 580 7.44 -57.94 -32.69
N ARG A 581 7.51 -58.40 -33.96
CA ARG A 581 6.44 -58.75 -34.96
C ARG A 581 5.40 -57.62 -35.11
N ASP A 582 4.99 -57.12 -36.27
CA ASP A 582 4.88 -57.57 -37.68
C ASP A 582 5.03 -56.33 -38.62
N GLY A 583 5.16 -56.34 -39.95
CA GLY A 583 5.15 -57.37 -40.99
C GLY A 583 5.07 -56.71 -42.39
N ALA A 584 5.47 -57.49 -43.41
CA ALA A 584 5.10 -57.44 -44.85
C ALA A 584 5.43 -56.20 -45.70
N ASP A 585 5.65 -56.26 -47.02
CA ASP A 585 6.09 -57.27 -48.01
C ASP A 585 6.23 -56.45 -49.33
N GLY A 586 7.10 -56.85 -50.27
CA GLY A 586 7.29 -56.11 -51.51
C GLY A 586 8.51 -56.47 -52.36
N ARG A 587 8.52 -57.71 -52.89
CA ARG A 587 9.30 -58.24 -54.04
C ARG A 587 9.47 -57.22 -55.20
N ARG A 588 10.58 -57.11 -55.93
CA ARG A 588 11.26 -57.98 -56.94
C ARG A 588 12.39 -57.08 -57.52
N THR A 589 13.58 -57.49 -57.98
CA THR A 589 13.96 -58.50 -58.99
C THR A 589 15.48 -58.74 -58.93
N ASP A 590 15.90 -59.94 -59.28
CA ASP A 590 17.28 -60.37 -59.50
C ASP A 590 17.88 -59.78 -60.79
N GLU A 591 19.19 -59.49 -60.81
CA GLU A 591 20.13 -60.05 -61.81
C GLU A 591 21.60 -59.70 -61.54
N ALA A 592 22.40 -60.78 -61.54
CA ALA A 592 23.75 -60.97 -62.06
C ALA A 592 24.93 -60.01 -61.75
N GLU A 593 25.89 -60.63 -61.05
CA GLU A 593 27.32 -60.72 -61.37
C GLU A 593 28.26 -59.51 -61.30
N SER A 594 29.30 -59.75 -60.49
CA SER A 594 30.73 -59.67 -60.82
C SER A 594 31.50 -58.79 -59.85
N GLY A 595 32.50 -59.42 -59.24
CA GLY A 595 33.31 -58.84 -58.19
C GLY A 595 34.15 -57.67 -58.68
N GLN A 596 34.37 -56.73 -57.78
CA GLN A 596 35.67 -56.08 -57.67
C GLN A 596 35.88 -55.68 -56.22
N GLN A 597 36.83 -56.38 -55.59
CA GLN A 597 37.56 -55.88 -54.43
C GLN A 597 38.02 -54.46 -54.76
N ARG A 598 37.46 -53.46 -54.07
CA ARG A 598 38.10 -52.17 -53.91
C ARG A 598 38.69 -52.10 -52.52
N GLU A 599 40.00 -52.31 -52.52
CA GLU A 599 40.91 -52.06 -51.42
C GLU A 599 40.51 -50.84 -50.61
N ARG A 600 40.51 -51.02 -49.28
CA ARG A 600 40.59 -49.93 -48.33
C ARG A 600 41.88 -49.15 -48.60
N LYS A 601 41.80 -48.09 -49.42
CA LYS A 601 42.81 -47.04 -49.40
C LYS A 601 42.79 -46.44 -48.01
N LYS A 602 43.76 -46.85 -47.18
CA LYS A 602 44.24 -46.08 -46.03
C LYS A 602 44.62 -44.70 -46.57
N GLN A 603 43.70 -43.74 -46.51
CA GLN A 603 44.13 -42.35 -46.49
C GLN A 603 44.98 -42.21 -45.24
N SER A 604 46.26 -41.90 -45.47
CA SER A 604 47.21 -41.54 -44.44
C SER A 604 46.64 -40.35 -43.67
N GLY A 605 45.94 -40.64 -42.58
CA GLY A 605 45.53 -39.60 -41.64
C GLY A 605 46.79 -38.91 -41.10
N PRO A 606 46.71 -37.60 -40.80
CA PRO A 606 47.88 -36.80 -40.48
C PRO A 606 48.67 -37.39 -39.30
N GLY A 607 49.99 -37.41 -39.44
CA GLY A 607 50.92 -38.00 -38.47
C GLY A 607 50.86 -37.31 -37.10
N LYS A 608 51.31 -37.97 -36.03
CA LYS A 608 51.32 -37.38 -34.67
C LYS A 608 52.07 -36.04 -34.60
N MET A 609 53.11 -35.88 -35.42
CA MET A 609 53.93 -34.66 -35.51
C MET A 609 53.21 -33.54 -36.29
N GLU A 610 52.52 -33.87 -37.38
CA GLU A 610 51.67 -32.92 -38.13
C GLU A 610 50.49 -32.43 -37.28
N ARG A 611 49.86 -33.35 -36.53
CA ARG A 611 48.83 -32.99 -35.53
C ARG A 611 49.39 -32.12 -34.41
N ALA A 612 50.66 -32.27 -34.02
CA ALA A 612 51.28 -31.44 -33.00
C ALA A 612 51.63 -30.03 -33.51
N LEU A 613 51.96 -29.89 -34.80
CA LEU A 613 52.32 -28.60 -35.43
C LEU A 613 51.11 -27.77 -35.90
N ILE A 614 50.06 -28.42 -36.42
CA ILE A 614 48.90 -27.72 -37.02
C ILE A 614 47.81 -27.42 -35.98
N ARG A 615 47.67 -28.24 -34.94
CA ARG A 615 46.64 -28.06 -33.90
C ARG A 615 46.79 -26.75 -33.09
N PRO A 616 47.99 -26.22 -32.82
CA PRO A 616 48.17 -24.86 -32.29
C PRO A 616 47.62 -23.76 -33.23
N LEU A 617 47.68 -23.96 -34.55
CA LEU A 617 47.12 -23.03 -35.54
C LEU A 617 45.57 -23.07 -35.58
N LEU A 618 44.95 -24.12 -35.02
CA LEU A 618 43.49 -24.27 -34.85
C LEU A 618 43.01 -23.85 -33.44
N PHE A 619 43.80 -23.03 -32.73
CA PHE A 619 43.49 -22.61 -31.35
C PHE A 619 42.21 -21.77 -31.26
N LEU A 620 41.94 -20.94 -32.27
CA LEU A 620 40.74 -20.11 -32.32
C LEU A 620 39.52 -20.98 -32.64
N ARG A 621 38.73 -21.33 -31.64
CA ARG A 621 37.54 -22.19 -31.81
C ARG A 621 36.26 -21.41 -32.07
N LYS A 622 36.12 -20.28 -31.37
CA LYS A 622 34.97 -19.39 -31.46
C LYS A 622 35.44 -17.95 -31.32
N ALA A 623 34.88 -17.05 -32.12
CA ALA A 623 34.97 -15.62 -31.88
C ALA A 623 33.56 -15.03 -31.89
N ARG A 624 33.33 -14.03 -31.04
CA ARG A 624 32.07 -13.29 -31.00
C ARG A 624 32.41 -11.81 -31.14
N ILE A 625 31.77 -11.16 -32.09
CA ILE A 625 31.84 -9.72 -32.29
C ILE A 625 30.46 -9.17 -31.96
N SER A 626 30.38 -8.28 -30.97
CA SER A 626 29.15 -7.58 -30.60
C SER A 626 29.35 -6.09 -30.81
N TRP A 627 28.45 -5.47 -31.56
CA TRP A 627 28.38 -4.03 -31.77
C TRP A 627 27.03 -3.52 -31.30
N SER A 628 27.02 -2.39 -30.60
CA SER A 628 25.81 -1.78 -30.04
C SER A 628 25.95 -0.27 -30.10
N GLU A 629 24.95 0.40 -30.67
CA GLU A 629 24.81 1.85 -30.65
C GLU A 629 23.47 2.23 -30.03
N ASP A 630 23.50 3.21 -29.13
CA ASP A 630 22.34 3.77 -28.47
C ASP A 630 22.25 5.26 -28.78
N PHE A 631 21.15 5.68 -29.40
CA PHE A 631 20.84 7.08 -29.71
C PHE A 631 19.62 7.52 -28.91
N ALA A 632 19.62 8.77 -28.45
CA ALA A 632 18.48 9.38 -27.77
C ALA A 632 18.32 10.84 -28.18
N THR A 633 17.08 11.26 -28.39
CA THR A 633 16.71 12.64 -28.64
C THR A 633 15.50 12.99 -27.76
N VAL A 634 15.53 14.16 -27.14
CA VAL A 634 14.42 14.72 -26.37
C VAL A 634 14.13 16.10 -26.91
N VAL A 635 12.86 16.37 -27.21
CA VAL A 635 12.36 17.64 -27.69
C VAL A 635 11.28 18.13 -26.72
N PRO A 636 11.62 18.99 -25.76
CA PRO A 636 10.63 19.70 -24.95
C PRO A 636 9.99 20.84 -25.74
N GLY A 637 8.80 21.29 -25.34
CA GLY A 637 8.12 22.39 -26.02
C GLY A 637 7.47 22.03 -27.34
N TYR A 638 7.25 20.75 -27.59
CA TYR A 638 6.54 20.28 -28.77
C TYR A 638 5.06 20.65 -28.68
N MET A 639 4.60 21.49 -29.61
CA MET A 639 3.20 21.90 -29.76
C MET A 639 2.63 21.20 -31.01
N PRO A 640 2.02 20.01 -30.89
CA PRO A 640 1.24 19.38 -31.97
C PRO A 640 -0.15 19.96 -32.11
#